data_AF-A0AAW1PHL7-F1
#
_entry.id   AF-A0AAW1PHL7-F1
#
_cell.length_a   1.000
_cell.length_b   1.000
_cell.length_c   1.000
_cell.angle_alpha   90.00
_cell.angle_beta   90.00
_cell.angle_gamma   90.00
#
_symmetry.space_group_name_H-M   'P 1'
#
loop_
_entity.id
_entity.type
_entity.pdbx_description
1 polymer ?
#
loop_
_entity_poly.entity_id
_entity_poly.type
_entity_poly.pdbx_seq_one_letter_code
_entity_poly.pdbx_strand_id
1 'polypeptide(L)'
;MQHRVALGLAGLAALLLVTLPACQGLTTSSGKIVDASGNELILKGVALSGFEISHTMSGDPSKGTDSQNKDWPTNMYRLKMMGFNMVRLEWSQQGFLIDPVNYAHPSCKVASKADIQAALTPPGVTTSHTLPLAPPTIAGGVCSKDLPNTSTFDRFVWMVNYLAGQGFYINVCYHSYGFSLGGDTSIATPSSWVSNWVTLLKAIKAYGPATNGRLILDIVNEPDVYGGAWDNPAGNLPWSLSDYYTKTMDALNPLCTDCLFFIQGIGQYAGAPFVNWGDGFSRTNPASSPANFFTTALKKPYADRIVLAPHIYCPTVSGQDLSLASGPHLFARLTESFGTLNKQGFCDASGKNCHIFAVVLGEFNANFKLAADMECFNSIKSYLSNTGPGQDKQHNPITSFVDWAWDADADTQYGNGGIVASDWQGINWDKINALSELGLVPWYAKGFQVVTAPSAAKTKGAVTTQSIDNTNGTVTPATPQLAVARAVLNVSGPGVLPFGAENQAMLLKAINMSLYTPDMAAGNRRLLAALPLMPLQNGTVVSMADVPSQNTSIVTMRLSALTAEPAVFVTVLSEAITNGFVTNAIRANNLQWSVDLAAGSAVVDETPAPAPAGSTARPATLVNNTCKTKFASSCLDGTSLTPAKVYGIIFGVIGGLALIAAVAGGVLFASHKRRLKRRDVAATANPAFVEVTKEGVASPKHARIVASSAPPLSPA
;
A
#
# COMPACT_ATOMS: atom_id res chain seq x y z
N MET A 1 -43.68 73.33 14.66
CA MET A 1 -43.39 72.82 13.29
C MET A 1 -41.89 72.56 13.21
N GLN A 2 -41.51 71.50 12.50
CA GLN A 2 -40.13 71.00 12.28
C GLN A 2 -39.50 70.22 13.45
N HIS A 3 -39.70 68.90 13.44
CA HIS A 3 -38.65 67.88 13.63
C HIS A 3 -39.27 66.49 13.44
N ARG A 4 -39.32 66.05 12.17
CA ARG A 4 -39.43 64.64 11.77
C ARG A 4 -38.40 64.43 10.66
N VAL A 5 -37.93 63.18 10.56
CA VAL A 5 -37.06 62.61 9.53
C VAL A 5 -35.56 62.71 9.82
N ALA A 6 -35.07 61.80 10.67
CA ALA A 6 -33.72 61.25 10.63
C ALA A 6 -33.74 59.80 11.15
N LEU A 7 -34.60 58.97 10.56
CA LEU A 7 -34.50 57.51 10.61
C LEU A 7 -34.25 57.06 9.18
N GLY A 8 -32.98 57.01 8.78
CA GLY A 8 -32.58 56.67 7.42
C GLY A 8 -31.27 55.92 7.44
N LEU A 9 -31.34 54.63 7.09
CA LEU A 9 -30.23 53.81 6.61
C LEU A 9 -29.03 53.60 7.55
N ALA A 10 -29.25 52.96 8.70
CA ALA A 10 -28.29 51.96 9.20
C ALA A 10 -28.71 50.59 8.65
N GLY A 11 -28.68 50.49 7.31
CA GLY A 11 -29.04 49.29 6.58
C GLY A 11 -28.07 48.17 6.91
N LEU A 12 -28.65 46.99 7.15
CA LEU A 12 -28.02 45.67 7.16
C LEU A 12 -26.77 45.61 6.27
N ALA A 13 -25.59 45.87 6.83
CA ALA A 13 -24.38 45.20 6.40
C ALA A 13 -24.42 43.80 7.04
N ALA A 14 -25.39 42.98 6.61
CA ALA A 14 -25.33 41.55 6.80
C ALA A 14 -24.07 41.14 6.06
N LEU A 15 -23.01 40.94 6.83
CA LEU A 15 -21.74 40.41 6.40
C LEU A 15 -22.08 39.03 5.82
N LEU A 16 -22.38 38.98 4.51
CA LEU A 16 -22.29 37.77 3.73
C LEU A 16 -20.81 37.39 3.80
N LEU A 17 -20.45 36.70 4.89
CA LEU A 17 -19.36 35.75 4.88
C LEU A 17 -19.77 34.73 3.83
N VAL A 18 -19.45 35.06 2.57
CA VAL A 18 -19.27 34.07 1.53
C VAL A 18 -18.12 33.24 2.08
N THR A 19 -18.47 32.23 2.87
CA THR A 19 -17.57 31.12 3.15
C THR A 19 -17.33 30.54 1.78
N LEU A 20 -16.23 30.97 1.15
CA LEU A 20 -15.70 30.27 0.00
C LEU A 20 -15.69 28.80 0.42
N PRO A 21 -16.31 27.89 -0.36
CA PRO A 21 -16.33 26.49 -0.02
C PRO A 21 -14.88 26.12 0.29
N ALA A 22 -14.62 25.76 1.54
CA ALA A 22 -13.31 25.28 1.94
C ALA A 22 -12.94 24.23 0.91
N CYS A 23 -11.80 24.38 0.22
CA CYS A 23 -11.40 23.46 -0.84
C CYS A 23 -11.63 22.03 -0.36
N GLN A 24 -12.70 21.40 -0.86
CA GLN A 24 -13.02 20.05 -0.45
C GLN A 24 -11.92 19.17 -1.02
N GLY A 25 -11.31 18.34 -0.16
CA GLY A 25 -10.33 17.37 -0.60
C GLY A 25 -10.98 16.23 -1.39
N LEU A 26 -10.28 15.11 -1.49
CA LEU A 26 -10.92 13.87 -1.94
C LEU A 26 -12.00 13.46 -0.95
N THR A 27 -13.15 13.03 -1.45
CA THR A 27 -14.28 12.54 -0.66
C THR A 27 -15.01 11.43 -1.41
N THR A 28 -16.00 10.81 -0.79
CA THR A 28 -16.86 9.79 -1.36
C THR A 28 -18.30 10.29 -1.38
N SER A 29 -19.01 9.93 -2.44
CA SER A 29 -20.42 10.24 -2.60
C SER A 29 -21.10 9.13 -3.37
N SER A 30 -22.17 8.58 -2.80
CA SER A 30 -23.03 7.58 -3.46
C SER A 30 -22.26 6.37 -4.01
N GLY A 31 -21.31 5.85 -3.22
CA GLY A 31 -20.51 4.68 -3.62
C GLY A 31 -19.40 4.97 -4.64
N LYS A 32 -19.07 6.24 -4.87
CA LYS A 32 -18.01 6.70 -5.77
C LYS A 32 -17.01 7.58 -5.04
N ILE A 33 -15.79 7.63 -5.55
CA ILE A 33 -14.80 8.64 -5.15
C ILE A 33 -15.05 9.88 -6.00
N VAL A 34 -15.04 11.06 -5.39
CA VAL A 34 -15.16 12.33 -6.11
C VAL A 34 -14.02 13.28 -5.76
N ASP A 35 -13.62 14.08 -6.73
CA ASP A 35 -12.63 15.13 -6.56
C ASP A 35 -13.21 16.38 -5.87
N ALA A 36 -12.36 17.38 -5.66
CA ALA A 36 -12.74 18.68 -5.09
C ALA A 36 -13.83 19.44 -5.87
N SER A 37 -14.04 19.08 -7.14
CA SER A 37 -15.05 19.68 -8.02
C SER A 37 -16.34 18.85 -8.07
N GLY A 38 -16.39 17.72 -7.34
CA GLY A 38 -17.52 16.79 -7.34
C GLY A 38 -17.55 15.85 -8.55
N ASN A 39 -16.49 15.81 -9.38
CA ASN A 39 -16.42 14.87 -10.49
C ASN A 39 -16.00 13.49 -9.97
N GLU A 40 -16.54 12.43 -10.58
CA GLU A 40 -16.09 11.07 -10.29
C GLU A 40 -14.61 10.90 -10.60
N LEU A 41 -13.85 10.45 -9.61
CA LEU A 41 -12.44 10.09 -9.75
C LEU A 41 -12.31 8.58 -9.90
N ILE A 42 -11.83 8.14 -11.05
CA ILE A 42 -11.54 6.74 -11.33
C ILE A 42 -10.04 6.49 -11.11
N LEU A 43 -9.71 5.58 -10.20
CA LEU A 43 -8.34 5.22 -9.86
C LEU A 43 -7.92 3.95 -10.61
N LYS A 44 -6.92 4.07 -11.47
CA LYS A 44 -6.23 2.97 -12.16
C LYS A 44 -4.85 2.85 -11.54
N GLY A 45 -4.79 2.01 -10.51
CA GLY A 45 -3.63 1.79 -9.68
C GLY A 45 -2.76 0.63 -10.11
N VAL A 46 -1.52 0.67 -9.68
CA VAL A 46 -0.58 -0.44 -9.70
C VAL A 46 0.26 -0.43 -8.42
N ALA A 47 0.53 -1.60 -7.87
CA ALA A 47 1.39 -1.78 -6.72
C ALA A 47 2.87 -1.63 -7.09
N LEU A 48 3.63 -1.03 -6.17
CA LEU A 48 5.06 -0.79 -6.22
C LEU A 48 5.65 -1.28 -4.89
N SER A 49 6.20 -2.48 -4.93
CA SER A 49 6.69 -3.23 -3.78
C SER A 49 8.19 -3.01 -3.58
N GLY A 50 8.66 -3.17 -2.35
CA GLY A 50 10.06 -3.16 -1.98
C GLY A 50 10.31 -2.73 -0.54
N PHE A 51 9.74 -1.61 -0.10
CA PHE A 51 10.00 -1.08 1.25
C PHE A 51 9.38 -1.92 2.37
N GLU A 52 8.39 -2.74 2.06
CA GLU A 52 7.75 -3.68 2.96
C GLU A 52 8.58 -4.95 3.19
N ILE A 53 9.32 -5.42 2.17
CA ILE A 53 10.11 -6.66 2.16
C ILE A 53 11.61 -6.44 2.35
N SER A 54 11.99 -5.38 3.07
CA SER A 54 13.39 -5.08 3.38
C SER A 54 14.26 -4.65 2.18
N HIS A 55 13.66 -4.24 1.06
CA HIS A 55 14.36 -3.44 0.07
C HIS A 55 14.33 -1.97 0.45
N THR A 56 15.21 -1.19 -0.19
CA THR A 56 15.34 0.25 0.11
C THR A 56 14.74 1.12 -0.99
N MET A 57 13.99 0.52 -1.92
CA MET A 57 13.39 1.17 -3.08
C MET A 57 12.27 0.29 -3.63
N SER A 58 11.28 0.89 -4.31
CA SER A 58 10.30 0.14 -5.07
C SER A 58 10.85 -0.32 -6.42
N GLY A 59 10.58 -1.56 -6.80
CA GLY A 59 11.16 -2.19 -7.98
C GLY A 59 12.68 -2.38 -7.89
N ASP A 60 13.31 -2.79 -8.99
CA ASP A 60 14.76 -3.06 -9.02
C ASP A 60 15.51 -2.24 -10.09
N PRO A 61 15.86 -0.97 -9.79
CA PRO A 61 16.69 -0.15 -10.67
C PRO A 61 18.11 -0.69 -10.90
N SER A 62 18.53 -1.75 -10.22
CA SER A 62 19.84 -2.37 -10.46
C SER A 62 19.87 -3.21 -11.74
N LYS A 63 18.70 -3.58 -12.29
CA LYS A 63 18.57 -4.48 -13.43
C LYS A 63 18.65 -3.75 -14.77
N GLY A 64 19.03 -4.51 -15.80
CA GLY A 64 19.10 -4.07 -17.19
C GLY A 64 20.35 -3.27 -17.56
N THR A 65 20.28 -2.48 -18.64
CA THR A 65 21.47 -1.89 -19.29
C THR A 65 21.35 -0.40 -19.62
N ASP A 66 20.15 0.17 -19.55
CA ASP A 66 19.88 1.53 -20.02
C ASP A 66 18.92 2.26 -19.08
N SER A 67 18.50 3.46 -19.44
CA SER A 67 17.62 4.22 -18.57
C SER A 67 16.19 3.70 -18.49
N GLN A 68 15.75 2.82 -19.38
CA GLN A 68 14.37 2.32 -19.30
C GLN A 68 14.16 1.47 -18.06
N ASN A 69 15.21 0.75 -17.63
CA ASN A 69 15.20 -0.14 -16.47
C ASN A 69 15.95 0.45 -15.28
N LYS A 70 17.08 1.16 -15.48
CA LYS A 70 17.89 1.67 -14.36
C LYS A 70 17.47 3.02 -13.78
N ASP A 71 16.75 3.82 -14.56
CA ASP A 71 16.35 5.15 -14.10
C ASP A 71 14.94 5.07 -13.52
N TRP A 72 14.81 5.24 -12.20
CA TRP A 72 13.53 5.17 -11.53
C TRP A 72 12.53 6.23 -12.03
N PRO A 73 12.91 7.52 -12.21
CA PRO A 73 12.06 8.51 -12.89
C PRO A 73 11.53 8.06 -14.26
N THR A 74 12.38 7.45 -15.09
CA THR A 74 11.98 6.90 -16.40
C THR A 74 11.02 5.70 -16.27
N ASN A 75 11.22 4.81 -15.29
CA ASN A 75 10.27 3.73 -15.00
C ASN A 75 8.89 4.28 -14.60
N MET A 76 8.84 5.29 -13.72
CA MET A 76 7.57 5.90 -13.32
C MET A 76 6.90 6.65 -14.47
N TYR A 77 7.68 7.23 -15.38
CA TYR A 77 7.17 7.78 -16.64
C TYR A 77 6.54 6.69 -17.51
N ARG A 78 7.20 5.54 -17.69
CA ARG A 78 6.67 4.38 -18.42
C ARG A 78 5.33 3.93 -17.85
N LEU A 79 5.27 3.76 -16.53
CA LEU A 79 4.05 3.43 -15.79
C LEU A 79 2.92 4.44 -16.08
N LYS A 80 3.21 5.76 -16.04
CA LYS A 80 2.22 6.80 -16.37
C LYS A 80 1.70 6.68 -17.80
N MET A 81 2.60 6.40 -18.75
CA MET A 81 2.24 6.25 -20.16
C MET A 81 1.42 4.98 -20.42
N MET A 82 1.48 3.98 -19.54
CA MET A 82 0.58 2.82 -19.60
C MET A 82 -0.86 3.11 -19.12
N GLY A 83 -1.16 4.33 -18.69
CA GLY A 83 -2.53 4.74 -18.33
C GLY A 83 -2.82 4.71 -16.84
N PHE A 84 -1.88 4.26 -16.02
CA PHE A 84 -2.03 4.28 -14.57
C PHE A 84 -2.00 5.72 -14.06
N ASN A 85 -2.93 6.05 -13.16
CA ASN A 85 -3.02 7.37 -12.52
C ASN A 85 -2.87 7.30 -10.99
N MET A 86 -2.75 6.10 -10.43
CA MET A 86 -2.48 5.86 -9.03
C MET A 86 -1.32 4.89 -8.89
N VAL A 87 -0.56 5.03 -7.81
CA VAL A 87 0.46 4.07 -7.38
C VAL A 87 0.19 3.69 -5.94
N ARG A 88 0.27 2.40 -5.63
CA ARG A 88 0.23 1.88 -4.27
C ARG A 88 1.67 1.60 -3.83
N LEU A 89 2.18 2.44 -2.96
CA LEU A 89 3.52 2.33 -2.38
C LEU A 89 3.42 1.62 -1.05
N GLU A 90 3.94 0.42 -1.01
CA GLU A 90 4.01 -0.40 0.19
C GLU A 90 5.20 0.00 1.05
N TRP A 91 5.03 -0.11 2.37
CA TRP A 91 6.10 0.13 3.33
C TRP A 91 5.89 -0.65 4.62
N SER A 92 6.99 -0.92 5.33
CA SER A 92 6.98 -1.38 6.72
C SER A 92 7.93 -0.53 7.57
N GLN A 93 7.73 -0.53 8.89
CA GLN A 93 8.66 0.12 9.80
C GLN A 93 10.03 -0.56 9.75
N GLN A 94 10.05 -1.88 9.63
CA GLN A 94 11.30 -2.64 9.51
C GLN A 94 12.09 -2.24 8.26
N GLY A 95 11.43 -2.09 7.11
CA GLY A 95 12.11 -1.68 5.88
C GLY A 95 12.70 -0.27 5.95
N PHE A 96 12.04 0.66 6.66
CA PHE A 96 12.59 1.99 6.91
C PHE A 96 13.87 2.01 7.77
N LEU A 97 14.14 0.96 8.54
CA LEU A 97 15.35 0.86 9.36
C LEU A 97 16.57 0.36 8.59
N ILE A 98 16.40 -0.02 7.32
CA ILE A 98 17.50 -0.54 6.49
C ILE A 98 18.29 0.61 5.89
N ASP A 99 19.60 0.48 5.88
CA ASP A 99 20.50 1.46 5.28
C ASP A 99 20.26 1.54 3.76
N PRO A 100 20.06 2.75 3.19
CA PRO A 100 19.69 2.91 1.79
C PRO A 100 20.79 2.40 0.85
N VAL A 101 20.41 1.56 -0.12
CA VAL A 101 21.29 1.15 -1.22
C VAL A 101 21.44 2.29 -2.22
N ASN A 102 22.65 2.62 -2.65
CA ASN A 102 22.86 3.64 -3.67
C ASN A 102 22.54 3.09 -5.08
N TYR A 103 21.45 3.56 -5.66
CA TYR A 103 21.00 3.20 -7.02
C TYR A 103 21.50 4.17 -8.11
N ALA A 104 22.43 5.07 -7.79
CA ALA A 104 23.05 5.92 -8.82
C ALA A 104 23.96 5.06 -9.70
N HIS A 105 23.60 4.91 -10.97
CA HIS A 105 24.35 4.11 -11.93
C HIS A 105 25.13 5.00 -12.91
N PRO A 106 26.46 5.17 -12.74
CA PRO A 106 27.27 5.89 -13.70
C PRO A 106 27.30 5.12 -15.03
N SER A 107 27.48 5.85 -16.13
CA SER A 107 27.54 5.27 -17.49
C SER A 107 26.23 4.58 -17.92
N CYS A 108 25.10 5.15 -17.51
CA CYS A 108 23.80 4.69 -17.96
C CYS A 108 23.55 5.13 -19.40
N LYS A 109 23.26 4.18 -20.29
CA LYS A 109 22.84 4.50 -21.66
C LYS A 109 21.46 5.16 -21.59
N VAL A 110 21.37 6.42 -22.01
CA VAL A 110 20.09 7.12 -22.08
C VAL A 110 19.28 6.54 -23.24
N ALA A 111 18.13 5.94 -22.94
CA ALA A 111 17.21 5.43 -23.94
C ALA A 111 16.61 6.59 -24.74
N SER A 112 16.51 6.43 -26.05
CA SER A 112 15.89 7.45 -26.89
C SER A 112 14.38 7.49 -26.68
N LYS A 113 13.75 8.61 -27.05
CA LYS A 113 12.28 8.71 -27.08
C LYS A 113 11.66 7.61 -27.95
N ALA A 114 12.31 7.24 -29.05
CA ALA A 114 11.86 6.18 -29.94
C ALA A 114 11.94 4.79 -29.27
N ASP A 115 13.02 4.51 -28.53
CA ASP A 115 13.18 3.24 -27.81
C ASP A 115 12.10 3.09 -26.72
N ILE A 116 11.83 4.16 -25.96
CA ILE A 116 10.78 4.18 -24.94
C ILE A 116 9.39 4.03 -25.60
N GLN A 117 9.14 4.72 -26.71
CA GLN A 117 7.88 4.61 -27.44
C GLN A 117 7.65 3.18 -27.95
N ALA A 118 8.69 2.54 -28.51
CA ALA A 118 8.62 1.16 -28.98
C ALA A 118 8.34 0.18 -27.84
N ALA A 119 9.01 0.35 -26.68
CA ALA A 119 8.78 -0.51 -25.51
C ALA A 119 7.38 -0.36 -24.90
N LEU A 120 6.74 0.79 -25.08
CA LEU A 120 5.38 1.10 -24.59
C LEU A 120 4.30 0.92 -25.67
N THR A 121 4.60 0.29 -26.79
CA THR A 121 3.62 -0.05 -27.83
C THR A 121 3.53 -1.57 -27.99
N PRO A 122 2.34 -2.17 -28.08
CA PRO A 122 2.23 -3.60 -28.29
C PRO A 122 2.96 -4.03 -29.57
N PRO A 123 3.61 -5.20 -29.58
CA PRO A 123 4.26 -5.74 -30.77
C PRO A 123 3.31 -5.77 -31.96
N GLY A 124 3.77 -5.25 -33.11
CA GLY A 124 2.97 -5.19 -34.34
C GLY A 124 1.94 -4.06 -34.42
N VAL A 125 1.74 -3.29 -33.34
CA VAL A 125 0.88 -2.10 -33.38
C VAL A 125 1.68 -0.91 -33.88
N THR A 126 1.21 -0.30 -34.96
CA THR A 126 1.69 1.02 -35.40
C THR A 126 0.76 2.09 -34.85
N THR A 127 1.33 3.18 -34.35
CA THR A 127 0.57 4.30 -33.79
C THR A 127 1.01 5.59 -34.45
N SER A 128 0.02 6.39 -34.87
CA SER A 128 0.24 7.76 -35.34
C SER A 128 0.32 8.76 -34.17
N HIS A 129 0.03 8.30 -32.95
CA HIS A 129 0.14 9.11 -31.75
C HIS A 129 1.62 9.31 -31.39
N THR A 130 1.92 10.48 -30.85
CA THR A 130 3.22 10.76 -30.25
C THR A 130 3.09 10.68 -28.74
N LEU A 131 4.15 10.26 -28.05
CA LEU A 131 4.16 10.31 -26.58
C LEU A 131 3.79 11.73 -26.11
N PRO A 132 2.75 11.88 -25.28
CA PRO A 132 2.17 13.19 -24.94
C PRO A 132 3.03 13.99 -23.96
N LEU A 133 3.99 13.33 -23.31
CA LEU A 133 5.01 13.94 -22.48
C LEU A 133 6.40 13.57 -23.02
N ALA A 134 7.41 14.38 -22.71
CA ALA A 134 8.79 13.98 -22.93
C ALA A 134 9.24 13.06 -21.78
N PRO A 135 10.05 12.02 -22.05
CA PRO A 135 10.72 11.28 -21.00
C PRO A 135 11.56 12.20 -20.10
N PRO A 136 11.75 11.86 -18.81
CA PRO A 136 12.64 12.59 -17.92
C PRO A 136 14.05 12.71 -18.50
N THR A 137 14.69 13.87 -18.27
CA THR A 137 16.08 14.09 -18.68
C THR A 137 17.03 13.45 -17.68
N ILE A 138 18.06 12.77 -18.17
CA ILE A 138 19.04 12.06 -17.33
C ILE A 138 20.33 12.86 -17.30
N ALA A 139 20.52 13.60 -16.22
CA ALA A 139 21.64 14.53 -16.09
C ALA A 139 22.99 13.79 -16.01
N GLY A 140 23.86 14.05 -16.99
CA GLY A 140 25.21 13.49 -17.02
C GLY A 140 25.27 11.98 -17.27
N GLY A 141 24.19 11.37 -17.79
CA GLY A 141 24.16 9.93 -18.05
C GLY A 141 24.22 9.06 -16.78
N VAL A 142 23.83 9.61 -15.63
CA VAL A 142 23.74 8.86 -14.37
C VAL A 142 22.28 8.59 -14.06
N CYS A 143 21.87 7.33 -14.15
CA CYS A 143 20.50 6.93 -13.84
C CYS A 143 20.25 6.98 -12.33
N SER A 144 19.03 7.38 -11.94
CA SER A 144 18.57 7.40 -10.55
C SER A 144 19.44 8.24 -9.62
N LYS A 145 20.14 9.25 -10.16
CA LYS A 145 21.04 10.15 -9.43
C LYS A 145 20.32 10.95 -8.32
N ASP A 146 19.05 11.30 -8.56
CA ASP A 146 18.30 12.19 -7.68
C ASP A 146 17.68 11.48 -6.46
N LEU A 147 17.84 10.16 -6.37
CA LEU A 147 17.34 9.39 -5.24
C LEU A 147 18.11 9.75 -3.96
N PRO A 148 17.41 10.09 -2.85
CA PRO A 148 18.06 10.26 -1.57
C PRO A 148 18.75 8.98 -1.11
N ASN A 149 19.96 9.13 -0.60
CA ASN A 149 20.76 8.06 0.00
C ASN A 149 21.02 8.32 1.50
N THR A 150 20.25 9.22 2.13
CA THR A 150 20.42 9.57 3.56
C THR A 150 19.78 8.54 4.47
N SER A 151 18.57 8.09 4.14
CA SER A 151 17.86 6.99 4.79
C SER A 151 16.83 6.40 3.83
N THR A 152 16.40 5.16 4.09
CA THR A 152 15.30 4.53 3.34
C THR A 152 13.97 5.27 3.57
N PHE A 153 13.75 5.78 4.78
CA PHE A 153 12.60 6.64 5.10
C PHE A 153 12.57 7.92 4.26
N ASP A 154 13.67 8.69 4.20
CA ASP A 154 13.72 9.95 3.42
C ASP A 154 13.50 9.69 1.93
N ARG A 155 14.03 8.57 1.43
CA ARG A 155 13.81 8.14 0.05
C ARG A 155 12.34 7.84 -0.22
N PHE A 156 11.68 7.08 0.66
CA PHE A 156 10.24 6.81 0.53
C PHE A 156 9.44 8.12 0.48
N VAL A 157 9.71 9.04 1.40
CA VAL A 157 9.05 10.34 1.44
C VAL A 157 9.30 11.15 0.16
N TRP A 158 10.54 11.15 -0.35
CA TRP A 158 10.88 11.79 -1.62
C TRP A 158 10.10 11.17 -2.79
N MET A 159 9.96 9.84 -2.84
CA MET A 159 9.23 9.16 -3.92
C MET A 159 7.74 9.52 -3.91
N VAL A 160 7.10 9.53 -2.73
CA VAL A 160 5.71 9.99 -2.58
C VAL A 160 5.55 11.38 -3.17
N ASN A 161 6.46 12.30 -2.83
CA ASN A 161 6.43 13.66 -3.34
C ASN A 161 6.70 13.74 -4.86
N TYR A 162 7.67 12.99 -5.36
CA TYR A 162 7.98 12.91 -6.79
C TYR A 162 6.75 12.45 -7.57
N LEU A 163 6.14 11.32 -7.18
CA LEU A 163 4.98 10.72 -7.85
C LEU A 163 3.77 11.65 -7.81
N ALA A 164 3.51 12.29 -6.66
CA ALA A 164 2.43 13.27 -6.54
C ALA A 164 2.68 14.48 -7.48
N GLY A 165 3.94 14.93 -7.59
CA GLY A 165 4.38 15.94 -8.55
C GLY A 165 4.22 15.53 -10.02
N GLN A 166 4.32 14.23 -10.34
CA GLN A 166 4.00 13.66 -11.66
C GLN A 166 2.49 13.46 -11.88
N GLY A 167 1.65 13.92 -10.94
CA GLY A 167 0.20 13.85 -11.05
C GLY A 167 -0.40 12.48 -10.74
N PHE A 168 0.32 11.60 -10.03
CA PHE A 168 -0.29 10.39 -9.48
C PHE A 168 -1.13 10.68 -8.23
N TYR A 169 -2.11 9.82 -7.98
CA TYR A 169 -2.64 9.58 -6.64
C TYR A 169 -1.74 8.55 -5.95
N ILE A 170 -1.44 8.77 -4.67
CA ILE A 170 -0.50 7.93 -3.94
C ILE A 170 -1.24 7.21 -2.84
N ASN A 171 -1.42 5.92 -2.99
CA ASN A 171 -1.84 5.04 -1.92
C ASN A 171 -0.61 4.65 -1.09
N VAL A 172 -0.48 5.23 0.10
CA VAL A 172 0.55 4.89 1.08
C VAL A 172 0.00 3.72 1.89
N CYS A 173 0.56 2.53 1.69
CA CYS A 173 0.08 1.29 2.28
C CYS A 173 1.06 0.72 3.29
N TYR A 174 0.63 0.54 4.54
CA TYR A 174 1.42 -0.32 5.43
C TYR A 174 1.23 -1.78 5.01
N HIS A 175 2.33 -2.41 4.62
CA HIS A 175 2.36 -3.79 4.20
C HIS A 175 3.51 -4.49 4.93
N SER A 176 3.30 -5.75 5.31
CA SER A 176 4.37 -6.63 5.73
C SER A 176 3.96 -8.08 5.54
N TYR A 177 4.93 -8.99 5.59
CA TYR A 177 4.62 -10.40 5.75
C TYR A 177 3.94 -10.67 7.10
N GLY A 178 3.29 -11.83 7.23
CA GLY A 178 2.81 -12.29 8.52
C GLY A 178 3.94 -12.45 9.54
N PHE A 179 3.62 -12.33 10.83
CA PHE A 179 4.61 -12.53 11.90
C PHE A 179 5.28 -13.90 11.83
N SER A 180 4.53 -14.94 11.44
CA SER A 180 5.05 -16.31 11.27
C SER A 180 6.11 -16.44 10.18
N LEU A 181 6.18 -15.48 9.26
CA LEU A 181 7.14 -15.43 8.16
C LEU A 181 8.27 -14.41 8.44
N GLY A 182 8.34 -13.86 9.66
CA GLY A 182 9.31 -12.85 10.05
C GLY A 182 8.97 -11.45 9.58
N GLY A 183 7.69 -11.16 9.37
CA GLY A 183 7.22 -9.80 9.06
C GLY A 183 7.35 -8.82 10.22
N ASP A 184 7.06 -7.55 9.91
CA ASP A 184 7.24 -6.41 10.79
C ASP A 184 6.32 -6.48 12.00
N THR A 185 6.92 -6.58 13.18
CA THR A 185 6.24 -6.67 14.47
C THR A 185 5.82 -5.31 15.03
N SER A 186 6.14 -4.20 14.37
CA SER A 186 5.80 -2.86 14.85
C SER A 186 4.30 -2.65 15.07
N ILE A 187 3.46 -3.28 14.25
CA ILE A 187 2.01 -3.28 14.39
C ILE A 187 1.55 -3.92 15.71
N ALA A 188 2.32 -4.85 16.30
CA ALA A 188 2.02 -5.44 17.61
C ALA A 188 2.24 -4.47 18.79
N THR A 189 2.72 -3.25 18.55
CA THR A 189 2.79 -2.17 19.54
C THR A 189 1.91 -0.99 19.12
N PRO A 190 0.63 -0.96 19.53
CA PRO A 190 -0.33 -0.03 18.94
C PRO A 190 -0.03 1.46 19.12
N SER A 191 0.58 1.85 20.24
CA SER A 191 1.02 3.24 20.45
C SER A 191 2.12 3.63 19.47
N SER A 192 3.12 2.75 19.28
CA SER A 192 4.19 2.93 18.30
C SER A 192 3.64 2.94 16.89
N TRP A 193 2.71 2.04 16.57
CA TRP A 193 2.01 1.97 15.29
C TRP A 193 1.40 3.30 14.88
N VAL A 194 0.54 3.89 15.73
CA VAL A 194 -0.09 5.19 15.45
C VAL A 194 0.97 6.29 15.34
N SER A 195 1.99 6.27 16.21
CA SER A 195 3.09 7.25 16.17
C SER A 195 3.91 7.17 14.87
N ASN A 196 4.16 5.97 14.36
CA ASN A 196 4.90 5.74 13.12
C ASN A 196 4.13 6.31 11.93
N TRP A 197 2.82 6.01 11.84
CA TRP A 197 1.93 6.60 10.84
C TRP A 197 1.90 8.13 10.88
N VAL A 198 1.77 8.71 12.08
CA VAL A 198 1.80 10.18 12.28
C VAL A 198 3.14 10.77 11.84
N THR A 199 4.25 10.10 12.14
CA THR A 199 5.60 10.53 11.77
C THR A 199 5.77 10.52 10.25
N LEU A 200 5.37 9.42 9.59
CA LEU A 200 5.41 9.29 8.15
C LEU A 200 4.57 10.36 7.46
N LEU A 201 3.30 10.54 7.88
CA LEU A 201 2.42 11.50 7.24
C LEU A 201 2.92 12.94 7.43
N LYS A 202 3.45 13.31 8.61
CA LYS A 202 4.06 14.63 8.81
C LYS A 202 5.24 14.85 7.88
N ALA A 203 6.11 13.85 7.70
CA ALA A 203 7.24 13.95 6.79
C ALA A 203 6.76 14.14 5.34
N ILE A 204 5.79 13.36 4.88
CA ILE A 204 5.18 13.51 3.54
C ILE A 204 4.58 14.91 3.35
N LYS A 205 3.78 15.39 4.29
CA LYS A 205 3.13 16.71 4.19
C LYS A 205 4.13 17.87 4.25
N ALA A 206 5.33 17.67 4.83
CA ALA A 206 6.36 18.70 4.89
C ALA A 206 6.96 19.05 3.51
N TYR A 207 6.89 18.16 2.51
CA TYR A 207 7.39 18.41 1.15
C TYR A 207 6.50 19.36 0.33
N GLY A 208 5.29 19.63 0.80
CA GLY A 208 4.50 20.76 0.32
C GLY A 208 3.29 20.40 -0.55
N PRO A 209 2.80 21.36 -1.37
CA PRO A 209 1.47 21.30 -1.98
C PRO A 209 1.23 20.17 -2.96
N ALA A 210 2.28 19.55 -3.50
CA ALA A 210 2.15 18.48 -4.51
C ALA A 210 1.34 17.29 -3.99
N THR A 211 1.34 17.03 -2.69
CA THR A 211 0.59 15.92 -2.06
C THR A 211 -0.85 16.27 -1.68
N ASN A 212 -1.25 17.53 -1.77
CA ASN A 212 -2.61 17.95 -1.40
C ASN A 212 -3.64 17.37 -2.39
N GLY A 213 -4.68 16.75 -1.84
CA GLY A 213 -5.76 16.09 -2.59
C GLY A 213 -5.29 14.88 -3.40
N ARG A 214 -4.15 14.27 -3.03
CA ARG A 214 -3.56 13.15 -3.78
C ARG A 214 -3.20 11.93 -2.93
N LEU A 215 -3.23 12.07 -1.61
CA LEU A 215 -2.86 11.00 -0.69
C LEU A 215 -4.07 10.13 -0.36
N ILE A 216 -3.83 8.83 -0.36
CA ILE A 216 -4.71 7.76 0.07
C ILE A 216 -3.92 6.99 1.13
N LEU A 217 -4.54 6.72 2.27
CA LEU A 217 -3.90 6.06 3.41
C LEU A 217 -4.52 4.67 3.58
N ASP A 218 -3.82 3.64 3.13
CA ASP A 218 -4.19 2.23 3.28
C ASP A 218 -3.56 1.71 4.58
N ILE A 219 -4.39 1.69 5.62
CA ILE A 219 -3.91 1.68 7.00
C ILE A 219 -3.21 0.36 7.35
N VAL A 220 -3.73 -0.78 6.90
CA VAL A 220 -3.12 -2.09 7.12
C VAL A 220 -3.46 -3.01 5.97
N ASN A 221 -2.42 -3.55 5.33
CA ASN A 221 -2.56 -4.58 4.33
C ASN A 221 -3.01 -5.91 4.94
N GLU A 222 -3.98 -6.55 4.30
CA GLU A 222 -4.35 -7.96 4.51
C GLU A 222 -4.36 -8.36 5.99
N PRO A 223 -5.20 -7.71 6.83
CA PRO A 223 -5.09 -7.83 8.28
C PRO A 223 -5.28 -9.27 8.80
N ASP A 224 -5.83 -10.17 7.97
CA ASP A 224 -5.83 -11.62 8.16
C ASP A 224 -4.43 -12.17 8.48
N VAL A 225 -3.38 -11.69 7.82
CA VAL A 225 -2.01 -12.20 7.96
C VAL A 225 -1.43 -12.02 9.38
N TYR A 226 -2.01 -11.10 10.15
CA TYR A 226 -1.67 -10.86 11.56
C TYR A 226 -2.60 -11.61 12.54
N GLY A 227 -3.57 -12.35 12.00
CA GLY A 227 -4.61 -13.07 12.75
C GLY A 227 -5.65 -12.14 13.38
N GLY A 228 -5.85 -10.94 12.83
CA GLY A 228 -6.78 -9.97 13.39
C GLY A 228 -8.24 -10.43 13.43
N ALA A 229 -9.08 -9.62 14.08
CA ALA A 229 -10.54 -9.70 13.97
C ALA A 229 -11.13 -8.30 14.12
N TRP A 230 -12.33 -8.08 13.58
CA TRP A 230 -12.99 -6.77 13.61
C TRP A 230 -13.11 -6.20 15.02
N ASP A 231 -13.69 -6.95 15.95
CA ASP A 231 -14.18 -6.37 17.21
C ASP A 231 -13.54 -6.92 18.48
N ASN A 232 -12.74 -7.95 18.36
CA ASN A 232 -11.96 -8.49 19.47
C ASN A 232 -10.49 -8.49 19.08
N PRO A 233 -9.57 -8.18 20.01
CA PRO A 233 -8.19 -8.59 19.85
C PRO A 233 -8.16 -10.09 19.55
N ALA A 234 -7.53 -10.46 18.44
CA ALA A 234 -7.46 -11.83 17.98
C ALA A 234 -6.10 -12.08 17.36
N GLY A 235 -5.72 -13.36 17.33
CA GLY A 235 -4.42 -13.79 16.82
C GLY A 235 -3.29 -13.11 17.58
N ASN A 236 -2.42 -12.42 16.85
CA ASN A 236 -1.25 -11.76 17.41
C ASN A 236 -1.42 -10.24 17.56
N LEU A 237 -2.61 -9.69 17.26
CA LEU A 237 -2.87 -8.26 17.35
C LEU A 237 -3.47 -7.89 18.73
N PRO A 238 -2.84 -6.97 19.48
CA PRO A 238 -3.33 -6.54 20.81
C PRO A 238 -4.57 -5.63 20.77
N TRP A 239 -4.88 -5.02 19.63
CA TRP A 239 -6.15 -4.31 19.41
C TRP A 239 -7.01 -5.06 18.40
N SER A 240 -8.32 -4.82 18.45
CA SER A 240 -9.21 -5.20 17.37
C SER A 240 -8.90 -4.38 16.11
N LEU A 241 -9.25 -4.89 14.94
CA LEU A 241 -9.05 -4.18 13.67
C LEU A 241 -9.85 -2.86 13.64
N SER A 242 -11.05 -2.84 14.23
CA SER A 242 -11.86 -1.64 14.45
C SER A 242 -11.06 -0.55 15.18
N ASP A 243 -10.32 -0.92 16.22
CA ASP A 243 -9.49 0.00 17.03
C ASP A 243 -8.25 0.47 16.26
N TYR A 244 -7.56 -0.41 15.53
CA TYR A 244 -6.44 -0.02 14.67
C TYR A 244 -6.87 1.03 13.64
N TYR A 245 -7.97 0.78 12.92
CA TYR A 245 -8.48 1.73 11.93
C TYR A 245 -8.92 3.03 12.57
N THR A 246 -9.81 3.00 13.56
CA THR A 246 -10.40 4.24 14.12
C THR A 246 -9.35 5.12 14.81
N LYS A 247 -8.46 4.56 15.63
CA LYS A 247 -7.45 5.35 16.35
C LYS A 247 -6.37 5.90 15.42
N THR A 248 -5.96 5.13 14.41
CA THR A 248 -5.00 5.61 13.41
C THR A 248 -5.63 6.74 12.58
N MET A 249 -6.84 6.55 12.05
CA MET A 249 -7.54 7.59 11.29
C MET A 249 -7.81 8.86 12.13
N ASP A 250 -8.19 8.73 13.39
CA ASP A 250 -8.36 9.88 14.30
C ASP A 250 -7.06 10.69 14.43
N ALA A 251 -5.91 10.04 14.49
CA ALA A 251 -4.61 10.70 14.59
C ALA A 251 -4.14 11.33 13.27
N LEU A 252 -4.47 10.71 12.14
CA LEU A 252 -4.04 11.16 10.80
C LEU A 252 -4.97 12.23 10.20
N ASN A 253 -6.25 12.18 10.51
CA ASN A 253 -7.25 13.10 9.95
C ASN A 253 -6.91 14.59 10.14
N PRO A 254 -6.48 15.07 11.33
CA PRO A 254 -6.08 16.47 11.49
C PRO A 254 -4.85 16.89 10.67
N LEU A 255 -4.02 15.93 10.23
CA LEU A 255 -2.82 16.17 9.44
C LEU A 255 -3.10 16.17 7.93
N CYS A 256 -4.18 15.49 7.52
CA CYS A 256 -4.59 15.36 6.13
C CYS A 256 -6.12 15.28 6.02
N THR A 257 -6.76 16.44 6.09
CA THR A 257 -8.23 16.57 5.96
C THR A 257 -8.73 16.30 4.55
N ASP A 258 -7.82 16.15 3.59
CA ASP A 258 -8.05 15.90 2.17
C ASP A 258 -7.64 14.48 1.72
N CYS A 259 -7.17 13.63 2.65
CA CYS A 259 -6.82 12.23 2.39
C CYS A 259 -8.06 11.33 2.39
N LEU A 260 -8.05 10.32 1.51
CA LEU A 260 -8.91 9.14 1.64
C LEU A 260 -8.28 8.11 2.58
N PHE A 261 -9.11 7.30 3.20
CA PHE A 261 -8.72 6.16 4.03
C PHE A 261 -9.17 4.88 3.35
N PHE A 262 -8.22 4.10 2.86
CA PHE A 262 -8.47 2.74 2.40
C PHE A 262 -8.49 1.82 3.61
N ILE A 263 -9.56 1.04 3.70
CA ILE A 263 -9.71 -0.01 4.71
C ILE A 263 -9.88 -1.33 3.99
N GLN A 264 -9.18 -2.34 4.47
CA GLN A 264 -9.28 -3.72 3.99
C GLN A 264 -10.09 -4.57 4.98
N GLY A 265 -10.71 -5.62 4.46
CA GLY A 265 -11.54 -6.53 5.22
C GLY A 265 -10.71 -7.57 5.96
N ILE A 266 -11.38 -8.41 6.75
CA ILE A 266 -10.79 -9.58 7.40
C ILE A 266 -11.81 -10.70 7.51
N GLY A 267 -11.38 -11.95 7.51
CA GLY A 267 -12.28 -13.08 7.79
C GLY A 267 -11.96 -14.40 7.11
N GLN A 268 -10.83 -14.52 6.41
CA GLN A 268 -10.48 -15.76 5.71
C GLN A 268 -10.44 -16.97 6.67
N TYR A 269 -9.99 -16.77 7.91
CA TYR A 269 -9.88 -17.83 8.91
C TYR A 269 -11.21 -18.30 9.52
N ALA A 270 -12.31 -17.60 9.23
CA ALA A 270 -13.60 -17.87 9.86
C ALA A 270 -14.56 -18.71 9.01
N GLY A 271 -14.08 -19.26 7.90
CA GLY A 271 -14.82 -20.15 7.02
C GLY A 271 -15.34 -19.47 5.76
N ALA A 272 -15.72 -20.32 4.79
CA ALA A 272 -16.35 -19.91 3.55
C ALA A 272 -17.52 -18.93 3.81
N PRO A 273 -17.72 -17.91 2.97
CA PRO A 273 -17.21 -17.81 1.60
C PRO A 273 -15.91 -17.01 1.41
N PHE A 274 -15.29 -16.47 2.46
CA PHE A 274 -14.09 -15.61 2.34
C PHE A 274 -12.83 -16.43 2.14
N VAL A 275 -12.04 -16.07 1.13
CA VAL A 275 -10.93 -16.92 0.65
C VAL A 275 -9.70 -16.11 0.25
N ASN A 276 -9.79 -14.78 0.18
CA ASN A 276 -8.64 -13.89 0.03
C ASN A 276 -8.41 -13.11 1.33
N TRP A 277 -7.16 -12.83 1.67
CA TRP A 277 -6.89 -11.88 2.75
C TRP A 277 -7.34 -10.49 2.31
N GLY A 278 -7.80 -9.65 3.25
CA GLY A 278 -8.28 -8.31 2.93
C GLY A 278 -9.68 -8.25 2.34
N ASP A 279 -10.36 -9.38 2.10
CA ASP A 279 -11.66 -9.42 1.42
C ASP A 279 -12.88 -9.35 2.35
N GLY A 280 -12.75 -9.55 3.66
CA GLY A 280 -13.91 -9.82 4.54
C GLY A 280 -14.62 -8.60 5.14
N PHE A 281 -15.76 -8.22 4.57
CA PHE A 281 -16.65 -7.15 5.05
C PHE A 281 -18.10 -7.61 5.33
N SER A 282 -18.32 -8.90 5.53
CA SER A 282 -19.67 -9.47 5.50
C SER A 282 -20.50 -9.14 6.72
N ARG A 283 -21.75 -8.74 6.46
CA ARG A 283 -22.71 -8.39 7.51
C ARG A 283 -23.34 -9.62 8.16
N THR A 284 -23.39 -10.74 7.44
CA THR A 284 -24.05 -11.96 7.92
C THR A 284 -23.10 -12.94 8.59
N ASN A 285 -21.78 -12.85 8.33
CA ASN A 285 -20.77 -13.63 9.04
C ASN A 285 -20.19 -12.81 10.20
N PRO A 286 -20.46 -13.18 11.48
CA PRO A 286 -19.96 -12.45 12.63
C PRO A 286 -18.44 -12.27 12.67
N ALA A 287 -17.69 -13.18 12.06
CA ALA A 287 -16.24 -13.15 12.12
C ALA A 287 -15.59 -12.19 11.09
N SER A 288 -16.34 -11.76 10.08
CA SER A 288 -15.91 -10.76 9.09
C SER A 288 -16.78 -9.50 9.12
N SER A 289 -17.57 -9.32 10.17
CA SER A 289 -18.52 -8.21 10.28
C SER A 289 -17.88 -6.90 10.74
N PRO A 290 -17.89 -5.85 9.91
CA PRO A 290 -17.37 -4.52 10.26
C PRO A 290 -18.39 -3.65 11.01
N ALA A 291 -19.47 -4.22 11.55
CA ALA A 291 -20.61 -3.43 12.02
C ALA A 291 -20.27 -2.43 13.15
N ASN A 292 -19.43 -2.83 14.11
CA ASN A 292 -19.00 -1.94 15.20
C ASN A 292 -18.00 -0.89 14.70
N PHE A 293 -17.09 -1.26 13.79
CA PHE A 293 -16.23 -0.30 13.09
C PHE A 293 -17.07 0.78 12.41
N PHE A 294 -18.02 0.41 11.53
CA PHE A 294 -18.83 1.38 10.81
C PHE A 294 -19.71 2.22 11.73
N THR A 295 -20.32 1.63 12.76
CA THR A 295 -21.09 2.38 13.76
C THR A 295 -20.27 3.49 14.44
N THR A 296 -18.98 3.24 14.65
CA THR A 296 -18.05 4.22 15.21
C THR A 296 -17.61 5.22 14.14
N ALA A 297 -17.21 4.73 12.97
CA ALA A 297 -16.66 5.53 11.88
C ALA A 297 -17.67 6.53 11.30
N LEU A 298 -18.95 6.18 11.21
CA LEU A 298 -19.99 7.09 10.70
C LEU A 298 -20.25 8.32 11.59
N LYS A 299 -19.73 8.33 12.82
CA LYS A 299 -19.79 9.48 13.73
C LYS A 299 -18.57 10.40 13.61
N LYS A 300 -17.62 10.07 12.73
CA LYS A 300 -16.34 10.75 12.59
C LYS A 300 -16.39 11.78 11.45
N PRO A 301 -15.59 12.86 11.53
CA PRO A 301 -15.53 13.90 10.49
C PRO A 301 -14.85 13.46 9.18
N TYR A 302 -14.46 12.20 9.08
CA TYR A 302 -13.85 11.59 7.89
C TYR A 302 -14.68 10.42 7.35
N ALA A 303 -15.94 10.25 7.81
CA ALA A 303 -16.80 9.15 7.36
C ALA A 303 -16.97 9.13 5.84
N ASP A 304 -17.05 10.31 5.23
CA ASP A 304 -17.12 10.55 3.78
C ASP A 304 -15.78 10.36 3.05
N ARG A 305 -14.72 9.90 3.73
CA ARG A 305 -13.41 9.63 3.13
C ARG A 305 -12.97 8.19 3.28
N ILE A 306 -13.85 7.34 3.79
CA ILE A 306 -13.62 5.91 3.93
C ILE A 306 -13.96 5.22 2.61
N VAL A 307 -13.02 4.43 2.10
CA VAL A 307 -13.15 3.63 0.88
C VAL A 307 -12.83 2.18 1.23
N LEU A 308 -13.69 1.24 0.81
CA LEU A 308 -13.40 -0.18 0.98
C LEU A 308 -12.41 -0.61 -0.10
N ALA A 309 -11.36 -1.29 0.31
CA ALA A 309 -10.27 -1.74 -0.54
C ALA A 309 -10.08 -3.27 -0.46
N PRO A 310 -11.10 -4.09 -0.81
CA PRO A 310 -10.98 -5.55 -0.77
C PRO A 310 -9.93 -6.07 -1.74
N HIS A 311 -9.34 -7.23 -1.46
CA HIS A 311 -8.45 -7.92 -2.40
C HIS A 311 -9.13 -9.12 -3.04
N ILE A 312 -8.78 -9.41 -4.28
CA ILE A 312 -9.29 -10.57 -5.01
C ILE A 312 -8.17 -11.17 -5.84
N TYR A 313 -7.96 -12.47 -5.72
CA TYR A 313 -6.91 -13.16 -6.46
C TYR A 313 -7.45 -14.36 -7.21
N CYS A 314 -7.00 -14.55 -8.45
CA CYS A 314 -7.36 -15.70 -9.26
C CYS A 314 -6.61 -16.97 -8.82
N PRO A 315 -7.01 -18.17 -9.32
CA PRO A 315 -6.51 -19.45 -8.84
C PRO A 315 -4.98 -19.60 -8.81
N THR A 316 -4.22 -19.04 -9.75
CA THR A 316 -2.75 -19.17 -9.72
C THR A 316 -2.10 -18.48 -8.54
N VAL A 317 -2.72 -17.43 -8.02
CA VAL A 317 -2.19 -16.66 -6.89
C VAL A 317 -2.74 -17.20 -5.58
N SER A 318 -4.05 -17.46 -5.52
CA SER A 318 -4.73 -17.84 -4.27
C SER A 318 -4.74 -19.34 -3.98
N GLY A 319 -4.49 -20.18 -4.99
CA GLY A 319 -4.71 -21.63 -4.92
C GLY A 319 -6.19 -22.02 -4.77
N GLN A 320 -7.13 -21.08 -4.93
CA GLN A 320 -8.56 -21.36 -4.85
C GLN A 320 -9.03 -22.23 -6.01
N ASP A 321 -9.98 -23.12 -5.72
CA ASP A 321 -10.69 -23.86 -6.76
C ASP A 321 -11.45 -22.90 -7.68
N LEU A 322 -11.40 -23.15 -8.99
CA LEU A 322 -12.04 -22.30 -9.99
C LEU A 322 -13.55 -22.12 -9.73
N SER A 323 -14.24 -23.15 -9.23
CA SER A 323 -15.68 -23.07 -8.91
C SER A 323 -16.00 -22.05 -7.82
N LEU A 324 -15.04 -21.66 -7.00
CA LEU A 324 -15.16 -20.61 -5.98
C LEU A 324 -14.60 -19.26 -6.44
N ALA A 325 -13.78 -19.26 -7.48
CA ALA A 325 -13.10 -18.09 -8.04
C ALA A 325 -13.78 -17.54 -9.31
N SER A 326 -14.84 -18.19 -9.82
CA SER A 326 -15.59 -17.74 -11.00
C SER A 326 -17.11 -17.82 -10.82
N GLY A 327 -17.84 -17.16 -11.74
CA GLY A 327 -19.28 -17.30 -11.87
C GLY A 327 -20.12 -16.94 -10.64
N PRO A 328 -21.30 -17.58 -10.45
CA PRO A 328 -22.25 -17.23 -9.39
C PRO A 328 -21.70 -17.32 -7.97
N HIS A 329 -20.77 -18.25 -7.69
CA HIS A 329 -20.16 -18.39 -6.38
C HIS A 329 -19.26 -17.20 -6.04
N LEU A 330 -18.44 -16.77 -7.01
CA LEU A 330 -17.67 -15.53 -6.87
C LEU A 330 -18.62 -14.34 -6.62
N PHE A 331 -19.66 -14.17 -7.43
CA PHE A 331 -20.56 -13.01 -7.31
C PHE A 331 -21.25 -12.95 -5.94
N ALA A 332 -21.76 -14.09 -5.46
CA ALA A 332 -22.37 -14.18 -4.14
C ALA A 332 -21.37 -13.79 -3.04
N ARG A 333 -20.12 -14.26 -3.12
CA ARG A 333 -19.05 -13.90 -2.19
C ARG A 333 -18.75 -12.40 -2.20
N LEU A 334 -18.52 -11.82 -3.37
CA LEU A 334 -18.16 -10.40 -3.51
C LEU A 334 -19.32 -9.49 -3.05
N THR A 335 -20.56 -9.89 -3.32
CA THR A 335 -21.75 -9.15 -2.88
C THR A 335 -21.96 -9.20 -1.39
N GLU A 336 -21.77 -10.37 -0.78
CA GLU A 336 -21.83 -10.54 0.67
C GLU A 336 -20.71 -9.79 1.37
N SER A 337 -19.51 -9.76 0.78
CA SER A 337 -18.41 -8.96 1.29
C SER A 337 -18.69 -7.45 1.16
N PHE A 338 -18.59 -6.89 -0.04
CA PHE A 338 -18.55 -5.43 -0.21
C PHE A 338 -19.60 -4.89 -1.18
N GLY A 339 -20.21 -5.72 -2.02
CA GLY A 339 -21.17 -5.26 -3.02
C GLY A 339 -22.37 -4.56 -2.41
N THR A 340 -22.98 -5.15 -1.37
CA THR A 340 -24.12 -4.52 -0.69
C THR A 340 -23.74 -3.21 0.03
N LEU A 341 -22.53 -3.11 0.58
CA LEU A 341 -22.01 -1.87 1.19
C LEU A 341 -21.79 -0.76 0.14
N ASN A 342 -21.48 -1.13 -1.10
CA ASN A 342 -21.30 -0.19 -2.20
C ASN A 342 -22.61 0.37 -2.78
N LYS A 343 -23.72 -0.38 -2.66
CA LYS A 343 -25.02 0.05 -3.19
C LYS A 343 -26.00 0.54 -2.13
N GLN A 344 -26.19 -0.25 -1.09
CA GLN A 344 -27.16 0.02 -0.02
C GLN A 344 -26.50 0.79 1.13
N GLY A 345 -25.19 0.59 1.33
CA GLY A 345 -24.46 1.21 2.42
C GLY A 345 -24.63 0.52 3.76
N PHE A 346 -24.20 1.22 4.80
CA PHE A 346 -24.41 0.86 6.20
C PHE A 346 -25.14 2.01 6.90
N CYS A 347 -26.12 1.67 7.73
CA CYS A 347 -26.76 2.63 8.63
C CYS A 347 -26.45 2.25 10.07
N ASP A 348 -26.24 3.24 10.93
CA ASP A 348 -26.17 2.99 12.36
C ASP A 348 -27.50 2.41 12.91
N ALA A 349 -27.49 1.95 14.15
CA ALA A 349 -28.66 1.34 14.79
C ALA A 349 -29.91 2.24 14.82
N SER A 350 -29.75 3.57 14.65
CA SER A 350 -30.87 4.50 14.59
C SER A 350 -31.48 4.63 13.19
N GLY A 351 -30.80 4.13 12.16
CA GLY A 351 -31.18 4.29 10.76
C GLY A 351 -31.00 5.73 10.23
N LYS A 352 -30.43 6.64 11.03
CA LYS A 352 -30.33 8.07 10.67
C LYS A 352 -29.00 8.43 10.01
N ASN A 353 -27.92 7.78 10.43
CA ASN A 353 -26.60 7.99 9.84
C ASN A 353 -26.32 6.82 8.91
N CYS A 354 -26.60 7.02 7.62
CA CYS A 354 -26.37 6.05 6.57
C CYS A 354 -25.24 6.52 5.65
N HIS A 355 -24.40 5.60 5.20
CA HIS A 355 -23.32 5.90 4.27
C HIS A 355 -23.16 4.78 3.25
N ILE A 356 -23.05 5.17 1.98
CA ILE A 356 -22.80 4.26 0.85
C ILE A 356 -21.32 4.37 0.50
N PHE A 357 -20.58 3.28 0.70
CA PHE A 357 -19.12 3.29 0.59
C PHE A 357 -18.64 3.17 -0.85
N ALA A 358 -17.66 3.99 -1.21
CA ALA A 358 -16.90 3.72 -2.43
C ALA A 358 -16.09 2.43 -2.28
N VAL A 359 -15.91 1.72 -3.38
CA VAL A 359 -15.06 0.52 -3.45
C VAL A 359 -13.99 0.72 -4.50
N VAL A 360 -12.77 0.32 -4.15
CA VAL A 360 -11.64 0.17 -5.06
C VAL A 360 -11.15 -1.26 -4.88
N LEU A 361 -10.91 -2.01 -5.96
CA LEU A 361 -10.24 -3.30 -5.81
C LEU A 361 -8.80 -3.04 -5.34
N GLY A 362 -8.53 -3.25 -4.06
CA GLY A 362 -7.34 -2.78 -3.34
C GLY A 362 -6.06 -3.46 -3.79
N GLU A 363 -6.18 -4.72 -4.19
CA GLU A 363 -5.21 -5.51 -4.93
C GLU A 363 -5.98 -6.57 -5.74
N PHE A 364 -5.47 -6.86 -6.94
CA PHE A 364 -5.78 -8.12 -7.61
C PHE A 364 -4.64 -8.55 -8.51
N ASN A 365 -4.57 -9.86 -8.76
CA ASN A 365 -3.61 -10.43 -9.68
C ASN A 365 -4.11 -11.74 -10.29
N ALA A 366 -3.56 -12.07 -11.46
CA ALA A 366 -3.66 -13.33 -12.16
C ALA A 366 -2.42 -13.49 -13.06
N ASN A 367 -2.06 -14.72 -13.43
CA ASN A 367 -0.98 -14.96 -14.40
C ASN A 367 -1.40 -14.58 -15.83
N PHE A 368 -2.72 -14.57 -16.12
CA PHE A 368 -3.32 -14.32 -17.44
C PHE A 368 -2.90 -15.29 -18.56
N LYS A 369 -2.09 -16.30 -18.24
CA LYS A 369 -1.67 -17.36 -19.18
C LYS A 369 -2.55 -18.61 -19.12
N LEU A 370 -3.20 -18.84 -17.98
CA LEU A 370 -4.02 -20.04 -17.77
C LEU A 370 -5.49 -19.74 -18.03
N ALA A 371 -6.21 -20.71 -18.61
CA ALA A 371 -7.64 -20.59 -18.88
C ALA A 371 -8.46 -20.32 -17.61
N ALA A 372 -8.09 -20.95 -16.48
CA ALA A 372 -8.75 -20.74 -15.19
C ALA A 372 -8.63 -19.30 -14.70
N ASP A 373 -7.46 -18.67 -14.87
CA ASP A 373 -7.25 -17.26 -14.54
C ASP A 373 -8.05 -16.35 -15.44
N MET A 374 -8.10 -16.64 -16.74
CA MET A 374 -8.90 -15.85 -17.69
C MET A 374 -10.40 -15.96 -17.38
N GLU A 375 -10.88 -17.14 -16.97
CA GLU A 375 -12.28 -17.33 -16.56
C GLU A 375 -12.61 -16.58 -15.25
N CYS A 376 -11.73 -16.70 -14.25
CA CYS A 376 -11.80 -15.91 -13.02
C CYS A 376 -11.82 -14.41 -13.32
N PHE A 377 -10.86 -13.92 -14.11
CA PHE A 377 -10.77 -12.51 -14.50
C PHE A 377 -12.02 -12.04 -15.25
N ASN A 378 -12.54 -12.82 -16.19
CA ASN A 378 -13.77 -12.48 -16.90
C ASN A 378 -14.97 -12.39 -15.95
N SER A 379 -15.03 -13.24 -14.93
CA SER A 379 -16.03 -13.16 -13.87
C SER A 379 -15.85 -11.89 -13.03
N ILE A 380 -14.63 -11.58 -12.59
CA ILE A 380 -14.30 -10.33 -11.89
C ILE A 380 -14.73 -9.13 -12.74
N LYS A 381 -14.37 -9.08 -14.02
CA LYS A 381 -14.75 -8.02 -14.96
C LYS A 381 -16.27 -7.88 -15.10
N SER A 382 -16.99 -8.99 -15.24
CA SER A 382 -18.46 -9.00 -15.32
C SER A 382 -19.09 -8.45 -14.05
N TYR A 383 -18.56 -8.85 -12.88
CA TYR A 383 -18.99 -8.33 -11.59
C TYR A 383 -18.69 -6.83 -11.46
N LEU A 384 -17.42 -6.40 -11.58
CA LEU A 384 -17.03 -5.00 -11.42
C LEU A 384 -17.78 -4.05 -12.37
N SER A 385 -18.00 -4.45 -13.62
CA SER A 385 -18.74 -3.64 -14.58
C SER A 385 -20.27 -3.71 -14.42
N ASN A 386 -20.77 -4.58 -13.52
CA ASN A 386 -22.19 -4.83 -13.28
C ASN A 386 -22.94 -5.22 -14.57
N THR A 387 -22.35 -6.14 -15.33
CA THR A 387 -22.85 -6.60 -16.64
C THR A 387 -22.99 -8.11 -16.68
N GLY A 388 -23.82 -8.63 -17.59
CA GLY A 388 -23.95 -10.07 -17.82
C GLY A 388 -24.32 -10.85 -16.54
N PRO A 389 -23.72 -12.03 -16.31
CA PRO A 389 -23.96 -12.83 -15.10
C PRO A 389 -23.59 -12.12 -13.78
N GLY A 390 -22.61 -11.20 -13.82
CA GLY A 390 -22.21 -10.40 -12.67
C GLY A 390 -23.20 -9.27 -12.31
N GLN A 391 -24.22 -9.01 -13.14
CA GLN A 391 -25.24 -8.00 -12.87
C GLN A 391 -26.29 -8.48 -11.85
N ASP A 392 -25.87 -8.71 -10.61
CA ASP A 392 -26.74 -9.22 -9.55
C ASP A 392 -27.65 -8.14 -8.93
N LYS A 393 -27.47 -6.88 -9.35
CA LYS A 393 -28.18 -5.69 -8.85
C LYS A 393 -27.95 -5.41 -7.36
N GLN A 394 -26.90 -5.95 -6.75
CA GLN A 394 -26.57 -5.75 -5.34
C GLN A 394 -25.42 -4.78 -5.12
N HIS A 395 -24.68 -4.41 -6.16
CA HIS A 395 -23.62 -3.41 -6.12
C HIS A 395 -23.80 -2.35 -7.24
N ASN A 396 -23.09 -1.22 -7.14
CA ASN A 396 -22.93 -0.27 -8.26
C ASN A 396 -21.68 -0.67 -9.08
N PRO A 397 -21.52 -0.20 -10.33
CA PRO A 397 -20.27 -0.44 -11.07
C PRO A 397 -19.05 0.04 -10.26
N ILE A 398 -18.04 -0.82 -10.15
CA ILE A 398 -16.78 -0.55 -9.46
C ILE A 398 -15.71 -0.35 -10.53
N THR A 399 -15.32 0.90 -10.73
CA THR A 399 -14.44 1.29 -11.85
C THR A 399 -12.98 1.42 -11.45
N SER A 400 -12.67 1.39 -10.15
CA SER A 400 -11.32 1.64 -9.63
C SER A 400 -10.65 0.36 -9.15
N PHE A 401 -9.36 0.21 -9.41
CA PHE A 401 -8.59 -0.98 -9.05
C PHE A 401 -7.11 -0.67 -8.82
N VAL A 402 -6.40 -1.63 -8.21
CA VAL A 402 -4.93 -1.70 -8.15
C VAL A 402 -4.49 -3.07 -8.66
N ASP A 403 -3.75 -3.10 -9.77
CA ASP A 403 -3.07 -4.33 -10.21
C ASP A 403 -1.86 -4.59 -9.31
N TRP A 404 -1.72 -5.81 -8.82
CA TRP A 404 -0.50 -6.28 -8.19
C TRP A 404 0.31 -7.06 -9.24
N ALA A 405 1.47 -6.61 -9.70
CA ALA A 405 2.13 -5.33 -9.42
C ALA A 405 2.86 -4.84 -10.67
N TRP A 406 3.53 -3.69 -10.58
CA TRP A 406 4.46 -3.27 -11.63
C TRP A 406 5.63 -4.26 -11.73
N ASP A 407 6.17 -4.65 -10.58
CA ASP A 407 7.46 -5.29 -10.41
C ASP A 407 7.54 -6.69 -11.00
N ALA A 408 8.63 -6.99 -11.71
CA ALA A 408 8.76 -8.22 -12.48
C ALA A 408 8.90 -9.47 -11.60
N ASP A 409 9.47 -9.28 -10.41
CA ASP A 409 9.64 -10.26 -9.35
C ASP A 409 8.50 -10.24 -8.32
N ALA A 410 7.41 -9.51 -8.61
CA ALA A 410 6.19 -9.66 -7.88
C ALA A 410 5.74 -11.13 -7.94
N ASP A 411 5.79 -11.77 -6.78
CA ASP A 411 5.34 -13.15 -6.62
C ASP A 411 6.05 -14.16 -7.55
N THR A 412 7.39 -14.20 -7.46
CA THR A 412 8.19 -15.25 -8.11
C THR A 412 7.84 -16.65 -7.63
N GLN A 413 7.26 -16.77 -6.42
CA GLN A 413 6.88 -18.05 -5.83
C GLN A 413 5.75 -18.72 -6.62
N TYR A 414 4.75 -17.95 -7.06
CA TYR A 414 3.62 -18.46 -7.84
C TYR A 414 3.73 -18.13 -9.34
N GLY A 415 4.83 -17.47 -9.75
CA GLY A 415 5.14 -17.20 -11.16
C GLY A 415 4.17 -16.24 -11.84
N ASN A 416 3.51 -15.38 -11.05
CA ASN A 416 2.50 -14.45 -11.54
C ASN A 416 3.14 -13.19 -12.15
N GLY A 417 4.29 -12.75 -11.63
CA GLY A 417 5.04 -11.62 -12.16
C GLY A 417 4.26 -10.31 -12.13
N GLY A 418 4.86 -9.28 -12.73
CA GLY A 418 4.26 -7.95 -12.82
C GLY A 418 3.85 -7.53 -14.23
N ILE A 419 3.57 -6.23 -14.34
CA ILE A 419 3.39 -5.53 -15.62
C ILE A 419 4.70 -5.52 -16.41
N VAL A 420 5.85 -5.31 -15.75
CA VAL A 420 7.14 -5.48 -16.40
C VAL A 420 7.57 -6.94 -16.39
N ALA A 421 8.18 -7.37 -17.49
CA ALA A 421 8.80 -8.69 -17.59
C ALA A 421 10.11 -8.74 -16.79
N SER A 422 10.68 -9.94 -16.62
CA SER A 422 11.89 -10.19 -15.81
C SER A 422 13.14 -9.43 -16.25
N ASP A 423 13.17 -8.90 -17.47
CA ASP A 423 14.22 -8.01 -17.98
C ASP A 423 14.03 -6.53 -17.54
N TRP A 424 12.95 -6.24 -16.80
CA TRP A 424 12.51 -4.91 -16.34
C TRP A 424 12.24 -3.92 -17.49
N GLN A 425 12.16 -4.40 -18.73
CA GLN A 425 11.99 -3.59 -19.93
C GLN A 425 10.79 -4.03 -20.76
N GLY A 426 10.61 -5.33 -20.98
CA GLY A 426 9.44 -5.89 -21.61
C GLY A 426 8.17 -5.58 -20.81
N ILE A 427 7.06 -5.45 -21.51
CA ILE A 427 5.72 -5.28 -20.91
C ILE A 427 4.95 -6.58 -21.11
N ASN A 428 4.29 -7.04 -20.06
CA ASN A 428 3.33 -8.13 -20.11
C ASN A 428 2.03 -7.63 -20.77
N TRP A 429 1.96 -7.78 -22.09
CA TRP A 429 0.84 -7.28 -22.89
C TRP A 429 -0.47 -8.01 -22.63
N ASP A 430 -0.45 -9.28 -22.24
CA ASP A 430 -1.67 -10.02 -21.88
C ASP A 430 -2.35 -9.37 -20.67
N LYS A 431 -1.55 -9.02 -19.65
CA LYS A 431 -2.02 -8.28 -18.48
C LYS A 431 -2.54 -6.89 -18.87
N ILE A 432 -1.80 -6.11 -19.66
CA ILE A 432 -2.24 -4.79 -20.12
C ILE A 432 -3.55 -4.84 -20.91
N ASN A 433 -3.70 -5.85 -21.78
CA ASN A 433 -4.93 -6.03 -22.56
C ASN A 433 -6.11 -6.32 -21.64
N ALA A 434 -5.94 -7.24 -20.68
CA ALA A 434 -6.96 -7.53 -19.67
C ALA A 434 -7.33 -6.27 -18.86
N LEU A 435 -6.34 -5.53 -18.34
CA LEU A 435 -6.57 -4.27 -17.62
C LEU A 435 -7.27 -3.21 -18.48
N SER A 436 -7.03 -3.20 -19.80
CA SER A 436 -7.71 -2.30 -20.72
C SER A 436 -9.21 -2.60 -20.84
N GLU A 437 -9.62 -3.86 -20.68
CA GLU A 437 -11.03 -4.24 -20.59
C GLU A 437 -11.70 -3.77 -19.29
N LEU A 438 -10.91 -3.50 -18.24
CA LEU A 438 -11.35 -2.80 -17.03
C LEU A 438 -11.25 -1.27 -17.16
N GLY A 439 -10.95 -0.75 -18.35
CA GLY A 439 -10.89 0.68 -18.64
C GLY A 439 -9.55 1.34 -18.35
N LEU A 440 -8.45 0.58 -18.22
CA LEU A 440 -7.11 1.16 -18.38
C LEU A 440 -6.98 1.68 -19.82
N VAL A 441 -6.43 2.88 -20.00
CA VAL A 441 -6.23 3.45 -21.33
C VAL A 441 -4.75 3.80 -21.47
N PRO A 442 -3.96 3.01 -22.21
CA PRO A 442 -2.55 3.33 -22.49
C PRO A 442 -2.41 4.51 -23.47
N TRP A 443 -1.22 5.12 -23.52
CA TRP A 443 -0.95 6.34 -24.31
C TRP A 443 -1.23 6.20 -25.81
N TYR A 444 -1.07 5.00 -26.36
CA TYR A 444 -1.30 4.72 -27.79
C TYR A 444 -2.78 4.51 -28.11
N ALA A 445 -3.64 4.39 -27.11
CA ALA A 445 -5.06 4.13 -27.28
C ALA A 445 -5.88 5.43 -27.32
N LYS A 446 -7.01 5.39 -28.03
CA LYS A 446 -7.96 6.51 -28.11
C LYS A 446 -8.53 6.82 -26.71
N GLY A 447 -8.55 8.10 -26.34
CA GLY A 447 -9.10 8.54 -25.07
C GLY A 447 -8.07 8.63 -23.94
N PHE A 448 -6.79 8.35 -24.20
CA PHE A 448 -5.74 8.60 -23.23
C PHE A 448 -5.75 10.06 -22.76
N GLN A 449 -5.69 10.26 -21.45
CA GLN A 449 -5.56 11.57 -20.85
C GLN A 449 -4.38 11.57 -19.87
N VAL A 450 -3.45 12.49 -20.09
CA VAL A 450 -2.39 12.74 -19.11
C VAL A 450 -3.03 13.39 -17.90
N VAL A 451 -3.11 12.66 -16.79
CA VAL A 451 -3.46 13.25 -15.49
C VAL A 451 -2.27 14.09 -15.05
N THR A 452 -2.35 15.40 -15.25
CA THR A 452 -1.34 16.36 -14.81
C THR A 452 -1.53 16.66 -13.32
N ALA A 453 -0.45 16.95 -12.60
CA ALA A 453 -0.57 17.60 -11.31
C ALA A 453 -1.31 18.94 -11.51
N PRO A 454 -2.28 19.33 -10.66
CA PRO A 454 -2.76 20.70 -10.66
C PRO A 454 -1.51 21.57 -10.57
N SER A 455 -1.34 22.50 -11.50
CA SER A 455 -0.16 23.36 -11.58
C SER A 455 0.07 23.92 -10.19
N ALA A 456 1.10 23.42 -9.49
CA ALA A 456 1.35 23.82 -8.11
C ALA A 456 1.42 25.34 -8.15
N ALA A 457 0.44 26.02 -7.53
CA ALA A 457 0.36 27.47 -7.56
C ALA A 457 1.72 27.96 -7.09
N LYS A 458 2.52 28.54 -8.01
CA LYS A 458 3.98 28.74 -7.86
C LYS A 458 4.32 29.15 -6.43
N THR A 459 4.61 28.18 -5.57
CA THR A 459 5.03 28.46 -4.22
C THR A 459 6.44 29.00 -4.38
N LYS A 460 6.62 30.25 -3.96
CA LYS A 460 7.83 31.05 -4.11
C LYS A 460 8.93 30.56 -3.15
N GLY A 461 9.25 29.29 -3.27
CA GLY A 461 10.07 28.50 -2.37
C GLY A 461 10.17 27.06 -2.87
N ALA A 462 10.25 26.86 -4.20
CA ALA A 462 10.90 25.68 -4.70
C ALA A 462 12.20 25.56 -3.92
N VAL A 463 12.37 24.44 -3.20
CA VAL A 463 13.71 23.97 -2.89
C VAL A 463 14.36 23.88 -4.26
N THR A 464 15.15 24.91 -4.59
CA THR A 464 16.04 24.86 -5.73
C THR A 464 16.80 23.58 -5.51
N THR A 465 16.53 22.57 -6.33
CA THR A 465 17.56 21.64 -6.73
C THR A 465 18.65 22.53 -7.30
N GLN A 466 19.56 22.97 -6.43
CA GLN A 466 20.83 23.49 -6.87
C GLN A 466 21.40 22.37 -7.72
N SER A 467 21.40 22.59 -9.04
CA SER A 467 22.50 22.17 -9.87
C SER A 467 23.77 22.55 -9.11
N ILE A 468 24.36 21.57 -8.41
CA ILE A 468 25.71 21.70 -7.88
C ILE A 468 26.59 21.73 -9.12
N ASP A 469 26.84 22.92 -9.65
CA ASP A 469 27.98 23.16 -10.51
C ASP A 469 29.21 23.03 -9.61
N ASN A 470 29.83 21.86 -9.68
CA ASN A 470 30.92 21.45 -8.81
C ASN A 470 32.26 22.02 -9.32
N THR A 471 32.35 23.34 -9.42
CA THR A 471 33.64 24.03 -9.64
C THR A 471 33.87 25.08 -8.57
N ASN A 472 34.74 24.70 -7.63
CA ASN A 472 35.43 25.51 -6.62
C ASN A 472 34.60 26.16 -5.50
N GLY A 473 34.89 25.74 -4.26
CA GLY A 473 34.80 26.61 -3.09
C GLY A 473 33.92 26.07 -1.97
N THR A 474 34.58 25.63 -0.90
CA THR A 474 34.11 25.33 0.45
C THR A 474 32.79 26.02 0.84
N VAL A 475 31.73 25.23 1.09
CA VAL A 475 30.53 25.68 1.81
C VAL A 475 30.15 24.65 2.87
N THR A 476 30.06 25.11 4.11
CA THR A 476 29.55 24.38 5.27
C THR A 476 28.03 24.12 5.09
N PRO A 477 27.54 22.88 5.21
CA PRO A 477 26.12 22.60 5.02
C PRO A 477 25.30 23.11 6.21
N ALA A 478 24.29 23.92 5.93
CA ALA A 478 23.21 24.19 6.87
C ALA A 478 22.31 22.95 6.95
N THR A 479 22.52 22.14 7.99
CA THR A 479 21.64 21.03 8.36
C THR A 479 20.29 21.59 8.82
N PRO A 480 19.14 21.19 8.24
CA PRO A 480 17.89 21.30 8.95
C PRO A 480 17.93 20.28 10.09
N GLN A 481 18.08 20.75 11.33
CA GLN A 481 17.97 19.91 12.52
C GLN A 481 16.53 19.38 12.64
N LEU A 482 16.25 18.25 11.99
CA LEU A 482 15.22 17.34 12.47
C LEU A 482 15.90 16.50 13.57
N ALA A 483 15.73 16.93 14.82
CA ALA A 483 16.19 16.16 15.97
C ALA A 483 15.34 14.88 16.09
N VAL A 484 15.69 13.85 15.35
CA VAL A 484 15.24 12.48 15.62
C VAL A 484 16.01 12.03 16.85
N ALA A 485 15.33 12.03 18.00
CA ALA A 485 15.87 11.49 19.23
C ALA A 485 16.18 9.99 19.01
N ARG A 486 17.45 9.65 18.78
CA ARG A 486 17.94 8.28 18.92
C ARG A 486 17.80 7.90 20.39
N ALA A 487 16.83 7.05 20.71
CA ALA A 487 16.83 6.30 21.95
C ALA A 487 17.99 5.28 21.87
N VAL A 488 19.18 5.69 22.31
CA VAL A 488 20.29 4.77 22.53
C VAL A 488 20.04 4.09 23.87
N LEU A 489 19.64 2.81 23.82
CA LEU A 489 19.66 1.94 24.99
C LEU A 489 21.14 1.66 25.31
N ASN A 490 21.68 2.39 26.29
CA ASN A 490 23.06 2.25 26.72
C ASN A 490 23.15 1.09 27.72
N VAL A 491 23.58 -0.09 27.28
CA VAL A 491 23.95 -1.20 28.17
C VAL A 491 25.48 -1.28 28.18
N SER A 492 26.09 -0.65 29.17
CA SER A 492 27.53 -0.77 29.43
C SER A 492 27.80 -1.94 30.39
N GLY A 493 28.52 -2.95 29.91
CA GLY A 493 29.14 -4.01 30.71
C GLY A 493 30.23 -4.72 29.89
N PRO A 494 31.41 -5.04 30.46
CA PRO A 494 32.59 -5.38 29.66
C PRO A 494 32.65 -6.85 29.27
N GLY A 495 32.94 -7.10 27.99
CA GLY A 495 33.78 -8.19 27.49
C GLY A 495 33.24 -9.61 27.58
N VAL A 496 32.60 -10.09 26.50
CA VAL A 496 32.86 -11.37 25.79
C VAL A 496 32.30 -11.17 24.38
N LEU A 497 33.06 -11.47 23.32
CA LEU A 497 32.57 -11.48 21.94
C LEU A 497 31.63 -12.69 21.75
N PRO A 498 30.34 -12.52 21.38
CA PRO A 498 29.56 -13.63 20.85
C PRO A 498 29.51 -13.53 19.32
N PHE A 499 29.83 -14.65 18.66
CA PHE A 499 29.37 -14.89 17.30
C PHE A 499 27.84 -14.73 17.27
N GLY A 500 27.35 -13.86 16.39
CA GLY A 500 25.96 -13.40 16.38
C GLY A 500 24.94 -14.51 16.09
N ALA A 501 23.82 -14.45 16.80
CA ALA A 501 22.63 -15.30 16.62
C ALA A 501 22.06 -15.29 15.19
N GLU A 502 22.44 -14.33 14.35
CA GLU A 502 22.03 -14.21 12.94
C GLU A 502 22.50 -15.38 12.07
N ASN A 503 23.69 -15.93 12.31
CA ASN A 503 24.20 -17.06 11.53
C ASN A 503 23.52 -18.38 11.90
N GLN A 504 23.03 -18.50 13.14
CA GLN A 504 22.23 -19.66 13.58
C GLN A 504 20.80 -19.58 13.04
N ALA A 505 20.21 -18.38 12.98
CA ALA A 505 18.88 -18.17 12.40
C ALA A 505 18.84 -18.45 10.89
N MET A 506 19.88 -18.07 10.13
CA MET A 506 19.96 -18.38 8.69
C MET A 506 20.14 -19.88 8.41
N LEU A 507 20.92 -20.59 9.23
CA LEU A 507 21.13 -22.03 9.07
C LEU A 507 19.86 -22.84 9.41
N LEU A 508 19.13 -22.44 10.47
CA LEU A 508 17.82 -23.02 10.80
C LEU A 508 16.76 -22.72 9.73
N LYS A 509 16.83 -21.56 9.08
CA LYS A 509 15.94 -21.18 7.97
C LYS A 509 16.18 -22.03 6.72
N ALA A 510 17.45 -22.33 6.39
CA ALA A 510 17.80 -23.22 5.29
C ALA A 510 17.33 -24.67 5.54
N ILE A 511 17.45 -25.18 6.77
CA ILE A 511 17.05 -26.55 7.13
C ILE A 511 15.51 -26.70 7.11
N ASN A 512 14.75 -25.71 7.57
CA ASN A 512 13.27 -25.77 7.55
C ASN A 512 12.69 -25.66 6.13
N MET A 513 13.36 -24.99 5.20
CA MET A 513 12.87 -24.84 3.82
C MET A 513 13.01 -26.13 2.99
N SER A 514 13.96 -27.01 3.32
CA SER A 514 14.19 -28.25 2.55
C SER A 514 13.24 -29.41 2.91
N LEU A 515 12.35 -29.25 3.90
CA LEU A 515 11.43 -30.30 4.37
C LEU A 515 9.99 -30.17 3.84
N TYR A 516 9.72 -29.25 2.92
CA TYR A 516 8.40 -29.10 2.30
C TYR A 516 8.38 -29.65 0.88
N THR A 517 7.90 -30.88 0.74
CA THR A 517 7.26 -31.35 -0.50
C THR A 517 5.76 -31.48 -0.22
N PRO A 518 4.86 -30.80 -0.95
CA PRO A 518 3.44 -30.94 -0.72
C PRO A 518 2.93 -32.23 -1.36
N ASP A 519 2.48 -33.17 -0.53
CA ASP A 519 1.60 -34.26 -0.97
C ASP A 519 0.15 -33.75 -0.92
N MET A 520 -0.46 -33.60 -2.09
CA MET A 520 -1.78 -32.99 -2.29
C MET A 520 -2.87 -34.05 -2.51
N ALA A 521 -3.20 -34.83 -1.47
CA ALA A 521 -4.32 -35.78 -1.60
C ALA A 521 -5.16 -36.09 -0.35
N ALA A 522 -4.85 -35.60 0.85
CA ALA A 522 -5.69 -35.93 2.01
C ALA A 522 -5.88 -34.74 2.97
N GLY A 523 -7.07 -34.14 2.92
CA GLY A 523 -7.51 -33.07 3.80
C GLY A 523 -7.70 -33.51 5.26
N ASN A 524 -6.61 -33.84 5.96
CA ASN A 524 -6.59 -34.01 7.40
C ASN A 524 -5.24 -33.51 7.96
N ARG A 525 -5.21 -32.29 8.50
CA ARG A 525 -4.08 -31.82 9.32
C ARG A 525 -4.31 -32.25 10.77
N ARG A 526 -3.63 -33.31 11.22
CA ARG A 526 -3.39 -33.55 12.65
C ARG A 526 -2.06 -32.89 13.03
N LEU A 527 -2.12 -32.01 14.03
CA LEU A 527 -0.96 -31.42 14.68
C LEU A 527 -0.17 -32.53 15.40
N LEU A 528 1.07 -32.81 14.98
CA LEU A 528 2.02 -33.55 15.82
C LEU A 528 2.54 -32.57 16.87
N ALA A 529 2.20 -32.81 18.14
CA ALA A 529 2.53 -31.96 19.26
C ALA A 529 4.06 -31.77 19.39
N ALA A 530 4.52 -30.53 19.35
CA ALA A 530 5.83 -30.15 19.87
C ALA A 530 5.74 -30.12 21.40
N LEU A 531 6.54 -30.96 22.07
CA LEU A 531 6.74 -30.89 23.51
C LEU A 531 7.49 -29.58 23.86
N PRO A 532 7.01 -28.76 24.81
CA PRO A 532 7.76 -27.58 25.25
C PRO A 532 8.87 -28.02 26.20
N LEU A 533 10.12 -27.64 25.90
CA LEU A 533 11.20 -27.62 26.87
C LEU A 533 11.02 -26.38 27.76
N MET A 534 10.76 -26.59 29.05
CA MET A 534 10.69 -25.51 30.05
C MET A 534 12.06 -24.86 30.29
N PRO A 535 12.14 -23.57 30.63
CA PRO A 535 13.38 -22.94 31.05
C PRO A 535 13.70 -23.31 32.51
N LEU A 536 14.89 -23.87 32.76
CA LEU A 536 15.43 -24.02 34.10
C LEU A 536 15.82 -22.65 34.65
N GLN A 537 15.18 -22.25 35.75
CA GLN A 537 15.59 -21.13 36.58
C GLN A 537 16.64 -21.54 37.63
N ASN A 538 17.45 -20.54 37.97
CA ASN A 538 18.27 -20.34 39.15
C ASN A 538 19.65 -20.98 39.25
N GLY A 539 20.61 -20.09 39.54
CA GLY A 539 21.97 -20.41 39.89
C GLY A 539 22.08 -21.10 41.25
N THR A 540 23.13 -21.89 41.38
CA THR A 540 23.78 -22.22 42.64
C THR A 540 25.24 -22.50 42.32
N VAL A 541 26.14 -21.81 43.02
CA VAL A 541 27.58 -22.09 43.01
C VAL A 541 27.80 -23.40 43.76
N VAL A 542 28.35 -24.43 43.10
CA VAL A 542 28.93 -25.61 43.76
C VAL A 542 30.26 -25.96 43.09
N SER A 543 31.26 -26.15 43.97
CA SER A 543 32.67 -26.46 43.75
C SER A 543 32.93 -27.73 42.93
N MET A 544 34.03 -27.72 42.17
CA MET A 544 34.61 -28.87 41.48
C MET A 544 35.06 -29.98 42.44
N ALA A 545 34.86 -31.24 42.03
CA ALA A 545 35.72 -32.40 42.34
C ALA A 545 35.47 -33.55 41.34
N ASP A 546 36.50 -33.80 40.51
CA ASP A 546 37.02 -35.04 39.87
C ASP A 546 36.15 -36.19 39.29
N VAL A 547 36.73 -36.80 38.23
CA VAL A 547 36.58 -38.18 37.65
C VAL A 547 35.80 -38.26 36.29
N PRO A 548 36.20 -39.08 35.25
CA PRO A 548 36.94 -38.58 34.08
C PRO A 548 36.34 -38.97 32.70
N SER A 549 36.95 -38.45 31.64
CA SER A 549 36.97 -38.89 30.22
C SER A 549 35.99 -40.00 29.76
N GLN A 550 35.01 -39.62 28.92
CA GLN A 550 34.77 -40.09 27.54
C GLN A 550 33.35 -39.68 27.12
N ASN A 551 33.23 -38.64 26.28
CA ASN A 551 31.98 -38.28 25.60
C ASN A 551 32.23 -38.28 24.10
N THR A 552 31.88 -39.38 23.43
CA THR A 552 31.52 -39.39 22.01
C THR A 552 30.00 -39.46 21.94
N SER A 553 29.36 -38.34 21.61
CA SER A 553 27.92 -38.32 21.36
C SER A 553 27.66 -38.93 19.97
N ILE A 554 27.21 -40.18 19.94
CA ILE A 554 26.70 -40.82 18.72
C ILE A 554 25.23 -40.38 18.56
N VAL A 555 24.93 -39.64 17.50
CA VAL A 555 23.55 -39.31 17.12
C VAL A 555 23.03 -40.41 16.21
N THR A 556 22.17 -41.28 16.72
CA THR A 556 21.50 -42.31 15.93
C THR A 556 20.14 -41.79 15.45
N MET A 557 20.01 -41.50 14.15
CA MET A 557 18.70 -41.25 13.55
C MET A 557 18.11 -42.57 13.02
N ARG A 558 16.94 -42.97 13.51
CA ARG A 558 16.13 -44.04 12.92
C ARG A 558 15.11 -43.44 11.96
N LEU A 559 15.17 -43.80 10.68
CA LEU A 559 14.10 -43.53 9.73
C LEU A 559 13.11 -44.70 9.75
N SER A 560 11.86 -44.41 10.09
CA SER A 560 10.75 -45.35 9.96
C SER A 560 10.04 -45.10 8.63
N ALA A 561 10.05 -46.11 7.75
CA ALA A 561 9.22 -46.30 6.55
C ALA A 561 8.60 -45.05 5.89
N LEU A 562 9.34 -44.46 4.94
CA LEU A 562 8.76 -43.63 3.87
C LEU A 562 8.34 -44.56 2.73
N THR A 563 7.04 -44.63 2.46
CA THR A 563 6.48 -45.31 1.28
C THR A 563 6.48 -44.36 0.08
N ALA A 564 7.66 -43.95 -0.39
CA ALA A 564 7.88 -43.44 -1.75
C ALA A 564 9.39 -43.19 -1.97
N GLU A 565 9.94 -43.90 -2.96
CA GLU A 565 11.27 -43.82 -3.58
C GLU A 565 12.49 -43.33 -2.75
N PRO A 566 13.16 -44.26 -2.03
CA PRO A 566 14.43 -44.00 -1.34
C PRO A 566 15.57 -43.52 -2.25
N ALA A 567 15.50 -43.81 -3.55
CA ALA A 567 16.56 -43.53 -4.52
C ALA A 567 16.77 -42.02 -4.79
N VAL A 568 15.71 -41.22 -4.77
CA VAL A 568 15.79 -39.77 -5.07
C VAL A 568 16.47 -39.03 -3.91
N PHE A 569 16.15 -39.39 -2.67
CA PHE A 569 16.73 -38.78 -1.48
C PHE A 569 18.22 -39.13 -1.32
N VAL A 570 18.61 -40.36 -1.63
CA VAL A 570 20.02 -40.79 -1.62
C VAL A 570 20.83 -40.06 -2.69
N THR A 571 20.24 -39.73 -3.83
CA THR A 571 20.92 -39.00 -4.91
C THR A 571 21.17 -37.54 -4.56
N VAL A 572 20.17 -36.85 -4.01
CA VAL A 572 20.29 -35.44 -3.56
C VAL A 572 21.29 -35.32 -2.40
N LEU A 573 21.28 -36.27 -1.47
CA LEU A 573 22.22 -36.29 -0.34
C LEU A 573 23.66 -36.59 -0.82
N SER A 574 23.81 -37.50 -1.79
CA SER A 574 25.10 -37.80 -2.42
C SER A 574 25.68 -36.60 -3.18
N GLU A 575 24.85 -35.84 -3.92
CA GLU A 575 25.27 -34.62 -4.61
C GLU A 575 25.67 -33.50 -3.63
N ALA A 576 24.93 -33.32 -2.53
CA ALA A 576 25.27 -32.34 -1.50
C ALA A 576 26.60 -32.67 -0.78
N ILE A 577 26.92 -33.96 -0.63
CA ILE A 577 28.20 -34.44 -0.08
C ILE A 577 29.34 -34.25 -1.10
N THR A 578 29.09 -34.58 -2.37
CA THR A 578 30.10 -34.50 -3.44
C THR A 578 30.47 -33.05 -3.77
N ASN A 579 29.52 -32.12 -3.63
CA ASN A 579 29.72 -30.69 -3.86
C ASN A 579 30.27 -29.92 -2.63
N GLY A 580 30.71 -30.62 -1.57
CA GLY A 580 31.50 -30.04 -0.48
C GLY A 580 30.73 -29.21 0.56
N PHE A 581 29.40 -29.12 0.47
CA PHE A 581 28.58 -28.36 1.42
C PHE A 581 28.60 -28.95 2.84
N VAL A 582 28.67 -30.28 2.94
CA VAL A 582 28.63 -31.00 4.23
C VAL A 582 30.03 -31.19 4.84
N THR A 583 31.08 -31.22 4.02
CA THR A 583 32.44 -31.58 4.45
C THR A 583 33.09 -30.53 5.35
N ASN A 584 32.75 -29.25 5.19
CA ASN A 584 33.29 -28.16 6.02
C ASN A 584 32.68 -28.11 7.43
N ALA A 585 31.41 -28.49 7.58
CA ALA A 585 30.73 -28.55 8.88
C ALA A 585 31.18 -29.77 9.71
N ILE A 586 31.49 -30.90 9.06
CA ILE A 586 31.96 -32.14 9.72
C ILE A 586 33.42 -32.00 10.17
N ARG A 587 34.29 -31.39 9.35
CA ARG A 587 35.73 -31.22 9.69
C ARG A 587 35.94 -30.28 10.89
N ALA A 588 35.02 -29.34 11.13
CA ALA A 588 35.05 -28.44 12.27
C ALA A 588 34.61 -29.09 13.60
N ASN A 589 33.91 -30.24 13.56
CA ASN A 589 33.24 -30.80 14.75
C ASN A 589 33.59 -32.27 15.05
N ASN A 590 34.48 -32.90 14.29
CA ASN A 590 35.05 -34.23 14.59
C ASN A 590 34.00 -35.35 14.80
N LEU A 591 32.93 -35.36 14.01
CA LEU A 591 31.83 -36.33 14.12
C LEU A 591 32.03 -37.55 13.20
N GLN A 592 31.81 -38.76 13.74
CA GLN A 592 31.73 -40.02 12.98
C GLN A 592 30.26 -40.39 12.69
N TRP A 593 30.00 -41.02 11.53
CA TRP A 593 28.67 -41.49 11.14
C TRP A 593 28.72 -42.89 10.50
N SER A 594 27.64 -43.67 10.64
CA SER A 594 27.36 -44.92 9.94
C SER A 594 25.87 -45.02 9.57
N VAL A 595 25.54 -45.76 8.51
CA VAL A 595 24.15 -46.00 8.05
C VAL A 595 23.87 -47.50 8.11
N ASP A 596 22.74 -47.87 8.69
CA ASP A 596 22.28 -49.26 8.81
C ASP A 596 20.86 -49.37 8.25
N LEU A 597 20.62 -50.35 7.36
CA LEU A 597 19.35 -50.53 6.64
C LEU A 597 18.73 -51.88 7.01
N ALA A 598 17.56 -51.87 7.66
CA ALA A 598 16.78 -53.08 7.94
C ALA A 598 15.50 -53.10 7.09
N ALA A 599 15.28 -54.19 6.35
CA ALA A 599 14.10 -54.42 5.52
C ALA A 599 12.98 -55.11 6.34
N GLY A 600 11.75 -54.62 6.22
CA GLY A 600 10.55 -55.20 6.83
C GLY A 600 9.44 -55.46 5.80
N SER A 601 8.90 -56.67 5.82
CA SER A 601 7.91 -57.24 4.90
C SER A 601 6.47 -56.77 5.16
N ALA A 602 5.67 -56.60 4.10
CA ALA A 602 4.25 -56.25 4.16
C ALA A 602 3.33 -57.49 4.02
N VAL A 603 2.18 -57.47 4.71
CA VAL A 603 1.04 -58.39 4.55
C VAL A 603 -0.17 -57.57 4.07
N VAL A 604 -0.93 -58.09 3.12
CA VAL A 604 -2.09 -57.48 2.43
C VAL A 604 -3.36 -58.25 2.79
N ASP A 605 -4.46 -57.57 3.16
CA ASP A 605 -5.89 -57.87 2.87
C ASP A 605 -6.82 -56.89 3.67
N GLU A 606 -8.07 -56.50 3.35
CA GLU A 606 -9.13 -56.93 2.41
C GLU A 606 -9.96 -55.70 1.92
N THR A 607 -10.84 -55.95 0.94
CA THR A 607 -11.83 -55.10 0.24
C THR A 607 -13.06 -54.63 1.07
N PRO A 608 -13.83 -53.60 0.61
CA PRO A 608 -15.20 -53.37 1.11
C PRO A 608 -16.31 -53.53 0.03
N ALA A 609 -17.46 -54.02 0.49
CA ALA A 609 -18.73 -54.19 -0.24
C ALA A 609 -19.67 -52.95 -0.14
N PRO A 610 -20.72 -52.83 -1.00
CA PRO A 610 -21.46 -51.58 -1.23
C PRO A 610 -22.72 -51.40 -0.36
N ALA A 611 -23.15 -50.15 -0.18
CA ALA A 611 -24.34 -49.73 0.58
C ALA A 611 -25.63 -49.70 -0.27
N PRO A 612 -26.82 -49.92 0.34
CA PRO A 612 -28.11 -49.68 -0.32
C PRO A 612 -28.82 -48.39 0.14
N ALA A 613 -29.77 -47.98 -0.69
CA ALA A 613 -30.51 -46.72 -0.68
C ALA A 613 -31.76 -46.66 0.22
N GLY A 614 -32.16 -45.42 0.57
CA GLY A 614 -33.57 -45.01 0.70
C GLY A 614 -34.11 -44.75 2.10
N SER A 615 -34.64 -43.55 2.36
CA SER A 615 -36.04 -43.32 2.77
C SER A 615 -36.36 -41.84 3.03
N THR A 616 -37.61 -41.50 2.69
CA THR A 616 -38.32 -40.22 2.82
C THR A 616 -38.96 -40.04 4.19
N ALA A 617 -38.98 -38.82 4.76
CA ALA A 617 -40.02 -38.39 5.69
C ALA A 617 -40.14 -36.85 5.79
N ARG A 618 -41.38 -36.40 6.01
CA ARG A 618 -41.96 -35.03 5.98
C ARG A 618 -41.84 -34.28 7.32
N PRO A 619 -42.25 -32.98 7.41
CA PRO A 619 -41.73 -32.01 8.38
C PRO A 619 -42.50 -31.95 9.70
N ALA A 620 -41.83 -31.48 10.76
CA ALA A 620 -42.42 -31.18 12.06
C ALA A 620 -42.61 -29.66 12.24
N THR A 621 -43.85 -29.30 12.58
CA THR A 621 -44.32 -27.99 13.02
C THR A 621 -44.09 -27.82 14.53
N LEU A 622 -43.59 -26.66 14.97
CA LEU A 622 -43.57 -26.22 16.39
C LEU A 622 -43.77 -24.69 16.36
N VAL A 623 -44.99 -24.19 16.54
CA VAL A 623 -45.69 -23.84 17.80
C VAL A 623 -44.94 -22.80 18.65
N ASN A 624 -45.55 -21.59 18.64
CA ASN A 624 -45.33 -20.43 19.50
C ASN A 624 -45.13 -20.77 20.98
N ASN A 625 -44.23 -20.04 21.64
CA ASN A 625 -44.42 -19.68 23.05
C ASN A 625 -44.05 -18.22 23.30
N THR A 626 -45.07 -17.46 23.68
CA THR A 626 -45.04 -16.10 24.18
C THR A 626 -44.67 -16.14 25.67
N CYS A 627 -43.68 -15.34 26.11
CA CYS A 627 -43.49 -15.06 27.53
C CYS A 627 -43.67 -13.55 27.78
N LYS A 628 -44.78 -13.23 28.45
CA LYS A 628 -45.01 -11.98 29.18
C LYS A 628 -44.46 -12.17 30.59
N THR A 629 -43.66 -11.23 31.07
CA THR A 629 -43.59 -10.91 32.50
C THR A 629 -43.43 -9.40 32.68
N LYS A 630 -44.30 -8.83 33.51
CA LYS A 630 -44.27 -7.49 34.11
C LYS A 630 -43.73 -7.63 35.54
N PHE A 631 -42.94 -6.66 36.03
CA PHE A 631 -42.95 -6.06 37.40
C PHE A 631 -41.98 -4.84 37.35
N ALA A 632 -42.47 -3.58 37.39
CA ALA A 632 -42.58 -2.68 38.57
C ALA A 632 -41.21 -2.33 39.20
N SER A 633 -40.63 -1.16 38.91
CA SER A 633 -40.76 0.16 39.58
C SER A 633 -40.00 0.29 40.92
N SER A 634 -38.99 1.16 40.96
CA SER A 634 -38.75 2.12 42.06
C SER A 634 -37.81 3.25 41.62
N CYS A 635 -38.13 4.45 42.12
CA CYS A 635 -37.56 5.76 41.80
C CYS A 635 -36.18 5.99 42.45
N LEU A 636 -35.39 6.89 41.86
CA LEU A 636 -34.64 7.94 42.57
C LEU A 636 -34.32 9.09 41.59
N ASP A 637 -34.55 10.31 42.08
CA ASP A 637 -34.40 11.65 41.49
C ASP A 637 -32.99 11.91 40.91
N GLY A 638 -32.71 12.86 40.01
CA GLY A 638 -33.42 14.05 39.58
C GLY A 638 -32.42 15.22 39.52
N THR A 639 -32.09 15.70 38.31
CA THR A 639 -31.70 17.11 38.03
C THR A 639 -31.85 17.36 36.53
N SER A 640 -33.02 17.82 36.10
CA SER A 640 -33.23 18.34 34.75
C SER A 640 -32.81 19.82 34.69
N LEU A 641 -31.91 20.13 33.77
CA LEU A 641 -31.55 21.50 33.43
C LEU A 641 -32.71 22.14 32.67
N THR A 642 -33.31 23.18 33.25
CA THR A 642 -34.36 23.96 32.59
C THR A 642 -33.79 24.80 31.43
N PRO A 643 -34.54 25.01 30.33
CA PRO A 643 -34.09 25.78 29.15
C PRO A 643 -33.49 27.16 29.47
N ALA A 644 -33.95 27.83 30.54
CA ALA A 644 -33.42 29.13 30.96
C ALA A 644 -31.92 29.14 31.33
N LYS A 645 -31.35 28.01 31.79
CA LYS A 645 -29.92 27.90 32.12
C LYS A 645 -29.05 27.65 30.89
N VAL A 646 -29.61 27.06 29.83
CA VAL A 646 -28.92 26.83 28.55
C VAL A 646 -28.77 28.14 27.78
N TYR A 647 -29.78 29.02 27.82
CA TYR A 647 -29.68 30.35 27.21
C TYR A 647 -28.63 31.23 27.92
N GLY A 648 -28.51 31.17 29.25
CA GLY A 648 -27.49 31.93 29.98
C GLY A 648 -26.04 31.56 29.61
N ILE A 649 -25.77 30.28 29.36
CA ILE A 649 -24.43 29.81 28.95
C ILE A 649 -24.14 30.20 27.49
N ILE A 650 -25.12 30.13 26.60
CA ILE A 650 -24.96 30.52 25.20
C ILE A 650 -24.71 32.03 25.08
N PHE A 651 -25.45 32.87 25.81
CA PHE A 651 -25.21 34.32 25.82
C PHE A 651 -23.88 34.71 26.48
N GLY A 652 -23.44 33.97 27.51
CA GLY A 652 -22.13 34.18 28.14
C GLY A 652 -20.95 33.87 27.21
N VAL A 653 -21.05 32.79 26.41
CA VAL A 653 -20.01 32.40 25.45
C VAL A 653 -19.95 33.36 24.26
N ILE A 654 -21.11 33.81 23.76
CA ILE A 654 -21.18 34.80 22.66
C ILE A 654 -20.65 36.18 23.13
N GLY A 655 -20.98 36.59 24.36
CA GLY A 655 -20.45 37.82 24.96
C GLY A 655 -18.93 37.78 25.18
N GLY A 656 -18.40 36.62 25.59
CA GLY A 656 -16.95 36.41 25.74
C GLY A 656 -16.19 36.47 24.42
N LEU A 657 -16.74 35.89 23.35
CA LEU A 657 -16.13 35.92 22.01
C LEU A 657 -16.13 37.32 21.38
N ALA A 658 -17.17 38.12 21.61
CA ALA A 658 -17.23 39.52 21.17
C ALA A 658 -16.18 40.40 21.88
N LEU A 659 -15.90 40.14 23.16
CA LEU A 659 -14.88 40.85 23.92
C LEU A 659 -13.46 40.50 23.45
N ILE A 660 -13.20 39.23 23.13
CA ILE A 660 -11.90 38.78 22.58
C ILE A 660 -11.65 39.39 21.19
N ALA A 661 -12.67 39.48 20.34
CA ALA A 661 -12.57 40.11 19.02
C ALA A 661 -12.30 41.63 19.11
N ALA A 662 -12.91 42.32 20.08
CA ALA A 662 -12.67 43.74 20.33
C ALA A 662 -11.23 44.01 20.82
N VAL A 663 -10.69 43.14 21.68
CA VAL A 663 -9.31 43.23 22.17
C VAL A 663 -8.30 42.93 21.05
N ALA A 664 -8.56 41.92 20.21
CA ALA A 664 -7.71 41.60 19.06
C ALA A 664 -7.68 42.72 18.01
N GLY A 665 -8.84 43.36 17.75
CA GLY A 665 -8.95 44.52 16.86
C GLY A 665 -8.16 45.74 17.36
N GLY A 666 -8.16 46.00 18.67
CA GLY A 666 -7.37 47.07 19.28
C GLY A 666 -5.85 46.88 19.15
N VAL A 667 -5.37 45.65 19.26
CA VAL A 667 -3.94 45.31 19.14
C VAL A 667 -3.44 45.45 17.68
N LEU A 668 -4.26 45.08 16.70
CA LEU A 668 -3.94 45.24 15.27
C LEU A 668 -3.91 46.72 14.85
N PHE A 669 -4.81 47.55 15.37
CA PHE A 669 -4.84 48.99 15.07
C PHE A 669 -3.63 49.74 15.65
N ALA A 670 -3.14 49.32 16.84
CA ALA A 670 -1.93 49.87 17.45
C ALA A 670 -0.63 49.46 16.70
N SER A 671 -0.60 48.27 16.11
CA SER A 671 0.54 47.78 15.30
C SER A 671 0.64 48.49 13.94
N HIS A 672 -0.50 48.81 13.32
CA HIS A 672 -0.54 49.52 12.04
C HIS A 672 -0.06 50.98 12.16
N LYS A 673 -0.39 51.66 13.27
CA LYS A 673 0.03 53.05 13.53
C LYS A 673 1.54 53.20 13.78
N ARG A 674 2.26 52.14 14.20
CA ARG A 674 3.73 52.15 14.34
C ARG A 674 4.48 51.95 13.03
N ARG A 675 3.85 51.38 11.99
CA ARG A 675 4.49 51.13 10.69
C ARG A 675 4.43 52.30 9.70
N LEU A 676 3.61 53.31 9.94
CA LEU A 676 3.46 54.47 9.06
C LEU A 676 4.37 55.67 9.41
N LYS A 677 5.36 55.51 10.32
CA LYS A 677 6.29 56.59 10.70
C LYS A 677 7.71 56.47 10.14
N ARG A 678 7.94 55.55 9.19
CA ARG A 678 9.23 55.40 8.48
C ARG A 678 8.99 55.08 7.01
N ARG A 679 8.68 56.08 6.20
CA ARG A 679 8.96 56.12 4.75
C ARG A 679 8.46 57.44 4.18
N ASP A 680 9.34 58.44 4.22
CA ASP A 680 9.35 59.55 3.27
C ASP A 680 10.82 59.79 2.94
N VAL A 681 11.18 59.61 1.66
CA VAL A 681 12.13 60.40 0.84
C VAL A 681 12.22 59.69 -0.53
N ALA A 682 11.55 60.31 -1.52
CA ALA A 682 11.92 60.58 -2.92
C ALA A 682 12.57 59.50 -3.82
N ALA A 683 12.41 59.48 -5.14
CA ALA A 683 11.49 60.06 -6.12
C ALA A 683 11.91 59.50 -7.52
N THR A 684 10.91 59.31 -8.41
CA THR A 684 10.92 59.52 -9.88
C THR A 684 12.10 59.03 -10.75
N ALA A 685 11.81 58.15 -11.72
CA ALA A 685 11.69 58.52 -13.14
C ALA A 685 11.45 57.28 -14.04
N ASN A 686 10.50 57.44 -14.97
CA ASN A 686 10.31 56.63 -16.18
C ASN A 686 10.95 57.46 -17.33
N PRO A 687 11.47 56.86 -18.43
CA PRO A 687 10.57 56.71 -19.57
C PRO A 687 10.84 55.50 -20.51
N ALA A 688 9.79 55.30 -21.31
CA ALA A 688 9.59 54.57 -22.55
C ALA A 688 10.69 54.52 -23.63
N PHE A 689 10.63 53.40 -24.39
CA PHE A 689 10.92 53.16 -25.82
C PHE A 689 12.31 53.46 -26.40
N VAL A 690 12.88 52.50 -27.16
CA VAL A 690 13.21 52.62 -28.60
C VAL A 690 13.74 51.28 -29.13
N GLU A 691 13.14 50.85 -30.24
CA GLU A 691 13.47 49.75 -31.13
C GLU A 691 14.60 50.18 -32.09
N VAL A 692 15.64 49.37 -32.29
CA VAL A 692 16.60 49.55 -33.41
C VAL A 692 16.98 48.19 -33.99
N THR A 693 16.48 47.95 -35.19
CA THR A 693 17.04 47.02 -36.19
C THR A 693 18.30 47.64 -36.81
N LYS A 694 19.33 46.82 -37.10
CA LYS A 694 20.21 47.07 -38.24
C LYS A 694 21.01 45.84 -38.67
N GLU A 695 20.92 45.59 -39.97
CA GLU A 695 21.70 44.67 -40.79
C GLU A 695 23.18 45.05 -40.84
N GLY A 696 24.03 44.07 -41.19
CA GLY A 696 25.45 44.30 -41.47
C GLY A 696 26.16 43.06 -42.04
N VAL A 697 26.14 42.98 -43.37
CA VAL A 697 26.79 42.00 -44.25
C VAL A 697 28.32 42.00 -44.14
N ALA A 698 28.95 40.81 -44.12
CA ALA A 698 30.23 40.55 -44.80
C ALA A 698 30.54 39.04 -44.90
N SER A 699 30.63 38.55 -46.14
CA SER A 699 31.37 37.34 -46.55
C SER A 699 32.52 37.80 -47.46
N PRO A 700 33.64 37.06 -47.60
CA PRO A 700 33.75 36.22 -48.80
C PRO A 700 34.56 34.90 -48.68
N LYS A 701 34.01 33.86 -49.34
CA LYS A 701 34.60 32.93 -50.35
C LYS A 701 35.89 32.12 -50.07
N HIS A 702 35.81 30.78 -50.19
CA HIS A 702 36.20 29.93 -51.35
C HIS A 702 36.01 28.43 -50.97
N ALA A 703 35.13 27.64 -51.62
CA ALA A 703 35.32 26.78 -52.83
C ALA A 703 36.09 25.46 -52.52
N ARG A 704 35.73 24.20 -52.87
CA ARG A 704 34.93 23.48 -53.91
C ARG A 704 34.54 22.07 -53.34
N ILE A 705 33.36 21.46 -53.56
CA ILE A 705 32.81 20.64 -54.71
C ILE A 705 33.76 19.48 -55.12
N VAL A 706 33.37 18.18 -55.11
CA VAL A 706 32.55 17.39 -56.08
C VAL A 706 32.01 16.11 -55.36
N ALA A 707 30.68 15.83 -55.30
CA ALA A 707 29.85 14.89 -56.10
C ALA A 707 30.38 13.44 -56.19
N SER A 708 29.65 12.32 -56.28
CA SER A 708 28.24 11.86 -56.43
C SER A 708 28.33 10.33 -56.13
N SER A 709 27.32 9.58 -55.68
CA SER A 709 26.27 8.98 -56.51
C SER A 709 25.57 7.85 -55.73
N ALA A 710 24.26 7.71 -55.91
CA ALA A 710 23.45 6.51 -55.64
C ALA A 710 22.55 6.29 -56.88
N PRO A 711 21.77 5.20 -57.03
CA PRO A 711 21.93 3.77 -56.67
C PRO A 711 21.79 2.88 -57.95
N PRO A 712 21.50 1.56 -57.88
CA PRO A 712 20.10 1.15 -58.07
C PRO A 712 19.66 -0.16 -57.33
N LEU A 713 18.40 -0.52 -57.61
CA LEU A 713 17.45 -1.49 -57.03
C LEU A 713 17.82 -2.99 -57.06
N SER A 714 17.02 -3.74 -56.26
CA SER A 714 16.78 -5.20 -56.09
C SER A 714 16.61 -6.03 -57.40
N PRO A 715 16.36 -7.38 -57.43
CA PRO A 715 15.87 -8.26 -56.34
C PRO A 715 16.39 -9.74 -56.27
N ALA A 716 16.13 -10.39 -55.12
CA ALA A 716 15.67 -11.78 -54.97
C ALA A 716 15.10 -11.95 -53.54
#